data_AF-A0AB37A935-F1
#
_entry.id   AF-A0AB37A935-F1
#
_cell.length_a   1.000
_cell.length_b   1.000
_cell.length_c   1.000
_cell.angle_alpha   90.00
_cell.angle_beta   90.00
_cell.angle_gamma   90.00
#
_symmetry.space_group_name_H-M   'P 1'
#
loop_
_entity.id
_entity.type
_entity.pdbx_description
1 polymer ?
#
loop_
_entity_poly.entity_id
_entity_poly.type
_entity_poly.pdbx_seq_one_letter_code
_entity_poly.pdbx_strand_id
1 'polypeptide(L)'
;PDLIAVPYKVYENNVEVEHVVGCIGRGHYKINGAYDGETNIVDIAGASVEVFRPGVDIVSGEPYFSLGTEITTPPLTVQHQTSVNGQVLRPADTQSLEGTNYLHFAYPNEILRATANNTDLTTKFVSNDRVEITNASFTFNGQTFDLNGTYSVLSVADDRMTLSNPAAVNANWLKLKELNNQQTAALSPKISSIGEKWIGPFILDNVERSRVLCNFVATNGLYTVSSGGYQAAVNVTIEVEVTPVNESGAAIGNPMLKQIILKGSAKSRQTVGATLDMVTFQGRCSVRARRLTPTPTVTTVVDEVKWQALYGAYPLQSTVYEHETVFRARTYATTGALSVKSRKINFDLQRMLPTYKNGAMTTELYPTSSFADALVSMALDDKIGRRSIDEIDLENIYRTYNDVVDYFGTPLAAEFCTTIDDTNLSFEELVTNLCDAVFCTAYRQNNKLKLYFERPTDNSVMLFNFRNIIPDSYKHDLTFGVMDDYDGLIYEYTDPTDDSRINIYLPDKGAKNPKEVKSVGVRNKWQAHFNAYRIWNKMRFQRKSITFDAAPESELLVLRDRIAVADYRNGIHQSGEVVQQEGLVLTLSHDVDFIAGKSYVIYLQMADGTVDLIPVTPGSAKNKVVLGRLPNGALKLSPDDFVNTIYTVVNDDTKGSLPYLVAKREPVDQFSNTITAINYDERYYLNDKDFIDVPVDDSPIYIRYDQLDINLARLYQMQRGDLPTTGEISFVVESGALVSSSSSYRPETRFVYKFDYNSSPPKQEFIAPAATELPAIDTGEFPPDLVVNLTIKGAVVGRGGDGGLPHLAFGAWESDPDYNFTKTRRDGFQGAPGLLNRHSKLNLIIDGGTLARGGSGGGATPSGIYTGLSYGVQGIPGGAGAPFGRVMTGQPISSDSQDWRWYFGSYFNVLKITDAEASVPGKGYRTQNDRYGSPLSGDGGNWGERGTKSTNDGTWNWKYHGTTEGQPGPGGPAIVGVAPLTTQLINGGKILQTL
;
A
#
# COMPACT_ATOMS: atom_id res chain seq x y z
N PRO A 1 -6.24 6.38 -4.27
CA PRO A 1 -7.38 6.60 -3.34
C PRO A 1 -7.63 8.08 -3.12
N ASP A 2 -8.90 8.48 -3.03
CA ASP A 2 -9.29 9.87 -2.79
C ASP A 2 -9.47 10.16 -1.30
N LEU A 3 -9.23 11.40 -0.88
CA LEU A 3 -9.39 11.81 0.50
C LEU A 3 -10.86 12.17 0.78
N ILE A 4 -11.44 11.58 1.82
CA ILE A 4 -12.79 11.91 2.30
C ILE A 4 -12.73 13.14 3.20
N ALA A 5 -11.67 13.25 3.99
CA ALA A 5 -11.40 14.38 4.87
C ALA A 5 -9.94 14.80 4.76
N VAL A 6 -9.67 16.08 5.05
CA VAL A 6 -8.30 16.60 5.12
C VAL A 6 -7.53 15.85 6.21
N PRO A 7 -6.34 15.28 5.92
CA PRO A 7 -5.50 14.64 6.92
C PRO A 7 -5.11 15.60 8.03
N TYR A 8 -4.99 15.08 9.25
CA TYR A 8 -4.55 15.87 10.40
C TYR A 8 -3.48 15.14 11.18
N LYS A 9 -2.66 15.93 11.89
CA LYS A 9 -1.51 15.45 12.63
C LYS A 9 -1.66 15.73 14.11
N VAL A 10 -1.29 14.77 14.93
CA VAL A 10 -1.27 14.87 16.40
C VAL A 10 0.01 14.25 16.94
N TYR A 11 0.36 14.56 18.18
CA TYR A 11 1.47 13.95 18.89
C TYR A 11 0.96 12.88 19.84
N GLU A 12 1.46 11.66 19.65
CA GLU A 12 1.24 10.52 20.54
C GLU A 12 2.60 10.04 21.06
N ASN A 13 2.78 10.04 22.39
CA ASN A 13 4.04 9.63 23.03
C ASN A 13 5.30 10.34 22.47
N ASN A 14 5.21 11.65 22.21
CA ASN A 14 6.24 12.50 21.60
C ASN A 14 6.51 12.26 20.11
N VAL A 15 5.74 11.40 19.43
CA VAL A 15 5.89 11.14 18.00
C VAL A 15 4.71 11.75 17.24
N GLU A 16 5.00 12.44 16.14
CA GLU A 16 3.95 12.97 15.26
C GLU A 16 3.28 11.81 14.50
N VAL A 17 1.96 11.72 14.61
CA VAL A 17 1.09 10.72 13.98
C VAL A 17 0.12 11.46 13.06
N GLU A 18 -0.06 10.95 11.86
CA GLU A 18 -1.01 11.45 10.86
C GLU A 18 -2.20 10.50 10.75
N HIS A 19 -3.41 11.06 10.75
CA HIS A 19 -4.66 10.33 10.53
C HIS A 19 -5.25 10.70 9.17
N VAL A 20 -5.66 9.67 8.44
CA VAL A 20 -6.25 9.79 7.09
C VAL A 20 -7.55 9.00 7.03
N VAL A 21 -8.55 9.56 6.35
CA VAL A 21 -9.77 8.87 5.94
C VAL A 21 -9.93 9.07 4.45
N GLY A 22 -10.05 7.97 3.70
CA GLY A 22 -10.13 8.04 2.25
C GLY A 22 -10.98 6.94 1.62
N CYS A 23 -11.30 7.13 0.34
CA CYS A 23 -12.07 6.21 -0.48
C CYS A 23 -11.12 5.47 -1.43
N ILE A 24 -11.19 4.14 -1.42
CA ILE A 24 -10.49 3.31 -2.41
C ILE A 24 -11.18 3.41 -3.76
N GLY A 25 -12.51 3.36 -3.75
CA GLY A 25 -13.36 3.51 -4.92
C GLY A 25 -14.74 2.93 -4.68
N ARG A 26 -15.60 3.05 -5.70
CA ARG A 26 -16.97 2.51 -5.67
C ARG A 26 -16.97 0.99 -5.84
N GLY A 27 -17.73 0.26 -5.05
CA GLY A 27 -17.88 -1.20 -5.10
C GLY A 27 -16.99 -1.93 -4.10
N HIS A 28 -16.81 -3.23 -4.33
CA HIS A 28 -16.06 -4.12 -3.45
C HIS A 28 -14.68 -4.42 -4.02
N TYR A 29 -13.70 -4.54 -3.13
CA TYR A 29 -12.31 -4.82 -3.48
C TYR A 29 -11.75 -5.90 -2.56
N LYS A 30 -10.86 -6.72 -3.10
CA LYS A 30 -9.97 -7.58 -2.34
C LYS A 30 -8.66 -6.83 -2.16
N ILE A 31 -8.30 -6.54 -0.91
CA ILE A 31 -7.03 -5.90 -0.58
C ILE A 31 -5.97 -7.00 -0.41
N ASN A 32 -4.89 -6.90 -1.17
CA ASN A 32 -3.74 -7.79 -1.08
C ASN A 32 -2.61 -7.16 -0.24
N GLY A 33 -2.51 -5.82 -0.23
CA GLY A 33 -1.53 -5.08 0.57
C GLY A 33 -1.85 -3.59 0.69
N ALA A 34 -1.22 -2.92 1.65
CA ALA A 34 -1.29 -1.47 1.83
C ALA A 34 0.11 -0.90 2.14
N TYR A 35 0.40 0.29 1.61
CA TYR A 35 1.73 0.90 1.60
C TYR A 35 1.64 2.40 1.92
N ASP A 36 2.65 2.95 2.59
CA ASP A 36 2.92 4.39 2.66
C ASP A 36 4.07 4.71 1.69
N GLY A 37 3.74 5.32 0.56
CA GLY A 37 4.60 5.37 -0.62
C GLY A 37 4.86 3.97 -1.15
N GLU A 38 6.11 3.53 -1.09
CA GLU A 38 6.56 2.18 -1.52
C GLU A 38 6.77 1.23 -0.33
N THR A 39 6.67 1.73 0.91
CA THR A 39 6.95 0.93 2.12
C THR A 39 5.67 0.28 2.62
N ASN A 40 5.69 -1.04 2.86
CA ASN A 40 4.54 -1.76 3.39
C ASN A 40 4.17 -1.24 4.79
N ILE A 41 2.88 -1.06 5.06
CA ILE A 41 2.37 -0.57 6.35
C ILE A 41 2.84 -1.46 7.51
N VAL A 42 2.96 -2.77 7.31
CA VAL A 42 3.43 -3.72 8.34
C VAL A 42 4.87 -3.42 8.79
N ASP A 43 5.70 -2.88 7.90
CA ASP A 43 7.11 -2.58 8.19
C ASP A 43 7.28 -1.24 8.91
N ILE A 44 6.23 -0.41 8.95
CA ILE A 44 6.26 0.90 9.58
C ILE A 44 5.76 0.74 11.02
N ALA A 45 6.69 0.78 11.97
CA ALA A 45 6.38 0.59 13.39
C ALA A 45 5.22 1.48 13.87
N GLY A 46 4.15 0.83 14.32
CA GLY A 46 2.92 1.46 14.82
C GLY A 46 1.93 1.89 13.75
N ALA A 47 2.30 1.94 12.47
CA ALA A 47 1.37 2.31 11.43
C ALA A 47 0.22 1.32 11.35
N SER A 48 -0.97 1.84 11.08
CA SER A 48 -2.18 1.06 10.96
C SER A 48 -2.99 1.48 9.76
N VAL A 49 -3.63 0.51 9.11
CA VAL A 49 -4.64 0.73 8.07
C VAL A 49 -5.80 -0.21 8.32
N GLU A 50 -7.01 0.30 8.23
CA GLU A 50 -8.27 -0.44 8.33
C GLU A 50 -9.12 -0.12 7.10
N VAL A 51 -9.73 -1.15 6.50
CA VAL A 51 -10.56 -1.01 5.30
C VAL A 51 -11.94 -1.61 5.56
N PHE A 52 -12.97 -0.87 5.16
CA PHE A 52 -14.37 -1.12 5.42
C PHE A 52 -15.12 -1.33 4.11
N ARG A 53 -16.07 -2.28 4.10
CA ARG A 53 -16.91 -2.55 2.93
C ARG A 53 -17.96 -1.45 2.75
N PRO A 54 -18.54 -1.32 1.54
CA PRO A 54 -19.73 -0.49 1.34
C PRO A 54 -20.83 -0.83 2.35
N GLY A 55 -21.46 0.19 2.91
CA GLY A 55 -22.53 0.10 3.92
C GLY A 55 -22.07 -0.18 5.35
N VAL A 56 -20.75 -0.35 5.60
CA VAL A 56 -20.21 -0.55 6.95
C VAL A 56 -19.85 0.80 7.58
N ASP A 57 -20.24 0.99 8.84
CA ASP A 57 -19.85 2.16 9.63
C ASP A 57 -18.34 2.10 9.94
N ILE A 58 -17.59 3.11 9.53
CA ILE A 58 -16.12 3.16 9.71
C ILE A 58 -15.68 3.45 11.16
N VAL A 59 -16.63 3.75 12.06
CA VAL A 59 -16.38 4.02 13.48
C VAL A 59 -16.81 2.85 14.36
N SER A 60 -17.98 2.27 14.09
CA SER A 60 -18.57 1.21 14.93
C SER A 60 -18.59 -0.18 14.29
N GLY A 61 -18.38 -0.26 12.97
CA GLY A 61 -18.35 -1.50 12.22
C GLY A 61 -16.97 -2.15 12.20
N GLU A 62 -16.95 -3.43 11.86
CA GLU A 62 -15.71 -4.21 11.78
C GLU A 62 -15.02 -4.02 10.43
N PRO A 63 -13.71 -3.68 10.40
CA PRO A 63 -12.96 -3.68 9.16
C PRO A 63 -12.80 -5.11 8.64
N TYR A 64 -12.93 -5.31 7.33
CA TYR A 64 -12.72 -6.63 6.72
C TYR A 64 -11.23 -6.89 6.40
N PHE A 65 -10.43 -5.83 6.39
CA PHE A 65 -8.98 -5.87 6.22
C PHE A 65 -8.35 -4.88 7.18
N SER A 66 -7.36 -5.32 7.95
CA SER A 66 -6.61 -4.48 8.86
C SER A 66 -5.14 -4.88 8.88
N LEU A 67 -4.27 -3.88 8.98
CA LEU A 67 -2.84 -4.01 9.25
C LEU A 67 -2.50 -3.09 10.41
N GLY A 68 -1.61 -3.53 11.30
CA GLY A 68 -1.24 -2.77 12.49
C GLY A 68 -2.23 -2.91 13.64
N THR A 69 -2.21 -1.94 14.56
CA THR A 69 -3.12 -1.91 15.73
C THR A 69 -4.43 -1.21 15.39
N GLU A 70 -5.51 -1.59 16.06
CA GLU A 70 -6.84 -0.97 15.90
C GLU A 70 -6.79 0.57 16.04
N ILE A 71 -7.47 1.28 15.14
CA ILE A 71 -7.57 2.73 15.13
C ILE A 71 -8.80 3.15 15.96
N THR A 72 -8.58 3.37 17.26
CA THR A 72 -9.66 3.72 18.20
C THR A 72 -10.07 5.20 18.15
N THR A 73 -9.27 6.06 17.51
CA THR A 73 -9.53 7.51 17.42
C THR A 73 -10.66 7.81 16.42
N PRO A 74 -11.76 8.45 16.83
CA PRO A 74 -12.83 8.81 15.90
C PRO A 74 -12.32 9.72 14.77
N PRO A 75 -12.78 9.51 13.52
CA PRO A 75 -12.39 10.34 12.39
C PRO A 75 -12.91 11.77 12.57
N LEU A 76 -12.08 12.75 12.17
CA LEU A 76 -12.38 14.17 12.27
C LEU A 76 -12.28 14.81 10.90
N THR A 77 -13.15 15.79 10.65
CA THR A 77 -12.92 16.80 9.61
C THR A 77 -12.17 17.96 10.23
N VAL A 78 -11.07 18.38 9.59
CA VAL A 78 -10.23 19.47 10.09
C VAL A 78 -10.09 20.62 9.11
N GLN A 79 -9.90 21.82 9.65
CA GLN A 79 -9.40 23.00 8.95
C GLN A 79 -8.06 23.40 9.58
N HIS A 80 -6.99 23.38 8.80
CA HIS A 80 -5.67 23.80 9.24
C HIS A 80 -5.51 25.33 9.16
N GLN A 81 -5.04 25.95 10.24
CA GLN A 81 -4.75 27.39 10.27
C GLN A 81 -3.27 27.63 9.89
N THR A 82 -3.07 28.09 8.66
CA THR A 82 -1.74 28.33 8.06
C THR A 82 -0.94 29.44 8.74
N SER A 83 -1.60 30.32 9.50
CA SER A 83 -0.94 31.39 10.25
C SER A 83 -0.14 30.87 11.45
N VAL A 84 -0.42 29.65 11.92
CA VAL A 84 0.39 28.96 12.93
C VAL A 84 1.44 28.13 12.21
N ASN A 85 2.70 28.54 12.33
CA ASN A 85 3.79 28.03 11.50
C ASN A 85 5.11 27.85 12.27
N GLY A 86 5.04 27.66 13.59
CA GLY A 86 6.22 27.38 14.43
C GLY A 86 6.65 28.54 15.34
N GLN A 87 5.74 29.45 15.70
CA GLN A 87 6.03 30.55 16.62
C GLN A 87 6.54 30.02 17.97
N VAL A 88 7.57 30.67 18.53
CA VAL A 88 8.16 30.29 19.83
C VAL A 88 7.32 30.83 20.99
N LEU A 89 6.93 29.95 21.90
CA LEU A 89 6.23 30.31 23.14
C LEU A 89 7.25 30.74 24.20
N ARG A 90 7.32 32.05 24.44
CA ARG A 90 8.32 32.64 25.34
C ARG A 90 8.05 32.31 26.82
N PRO A 91 9.10 32.12 27.65
CA PRO A 91 8.98 31.88 29.08
C PRO A 91 8.18 32.97 29.81
N ALA A 92 7.51 32.60 30.90
CA ALA A 92 6.70 33.51 31.70
C ALA A 92 7.51 34.58 32.45
N ASP A 93 8.84 34.53 32.43
CA ASP A 93 9.70 35.47 33.14
C ASP A 93 9.55 36.92 32.67
N THR A 94 9.57 37.83 33.64
CA THR A 94 9.84 39.25 33.41
C THR A 94 11.27 39.38 32.88
N GLN A 95 11.41 39.75 31.61
CA GLN A 95 12.70 40.09 31.02
C GLN A 95 12.97 41.56 31.32
N SER A 96 14.07 41.85 32.02
CA SER A 96 14.50 43.22 32.28
C SER A 96 15.82 43.53 31.56
N LEU A 97 15.91 44.74 31.03
CA LEU A 97 17.12 45.32 30.47
C LEU A 97 17.41 46.63 31.21
N GLU A 98 18.61 46.75 31.75
CA GLU A 98 19.11 48.01 32.32
C GLU A 98 19.99 48.72 31.29
N GLY A 99 19.61 49.94 30.91
CA GLY A 99 20.22 50.69 29.83
C GLY A 99 21.68 51.09 30.09
N THR A 100 22.16 51.12 31.34
CA THR A 100 23.57 51.33 31.74
C THR A 100 24.36 52.38 30.92
N ASN A 101 23.71 53.49 30.52
CA ASN A 101 24.20 54.59 29.67
C ASN A 101 24.31 54.29 28.18
N TYR A 102 23.42 53.44 27.65
CA TYR A 102 23.46 53.00 26.26
C TYR A 102 22.11 53.09 25.53
N LEU A 103 21.09 53.74 26.09
CA LEU A 103 19.79 53.91 25.42
C LEU A 103 19.43 55.39 25.25
N HIS A 104 19.00 55.76 24.06
CA HIS A 104 18.44 57.08 23.74
C HIS A 104 16.93 56.97 23.59
N PHE A 105 16.18 57.93 24.14
CA PHE A 105 14.77 58.11 23.81
C PHE A 105 14.67 59.14 22.70
N ALA A 106 14.08 58.75 21.57
CA ALA A 106 14.05 59.54 20.35
C ALA A 106 12.61 59.78 19.85
N TYR A 107 12.36 60.99 19.36
CA TYR A 107 11.11 61.33 18.71
C TYR A 107 11.03 60.64 17.33
N PRO A 108 9.85 60.12 16.91
CA PRO A 108 8.57 60.24 17.59
C PRO A 108 8.38 59.30 18.79
N ASN A 109 8.71 58.01 18.66
CA ASN A 109 8.30 56.99 19.62
C ASN A 109 9.36 55.88 19.80
N GLU A 110 10.64 56.20 19.64
CA GLU A 110 11.70 55.20 19.55
C GLU A 110 12.60 55.18 20.78
N ILE A 111 13.09 53.99 21.10
CA ILE A 111 14.20 53.75 22.01
C ILE A 111 15.34 53.20 21.14
N LEU A 112 16.45 53.93 21.07
CA LEU A 112 17.58 53.62 20.20
C LEU A 112 18.79 53.18 21.03
N ARG A 113 19.53 52.21 20.52
CA ARG A 113 20.82 51.78 21.07
C ARG A 113 21.91 52.82 20.78
N ALA A 114 22.68 53.19 21.79
CA ALA A 114 23.86 54.04 21.64
C ALA A 114 25.01 53.28 20.94
N THR A 115 25.79 53.96 20.11
CA THR A 115 26.84 53.37 19.25
C THR A 115 27.95 52.62 20.01
N ALA A 116 28.10 52.85 21.32
CA ALA A 116 29.16 52.25 22.15
C ALA A 116 28.81 50.85 22.72
N ASN A 117 27.63 50.28 22.43
CA ASN A 117 27.20 49.00 22.99
C ASN A 117 26.48 48.10 21.96
N ASN A 118 26.69 46.79 22.07
CA ASN A 118 26.10 45.73 21.23
C ASN A 118 24.88 45.05 21.88
N THR A 119 24.22 45.68 22.86
CA THR A 119 22.99 45.14 23.45
C THR A 119 21.91 44.97 22.37
N ASP A 120 21.56 43.73 22.06
CA ASP A 120 20.51 43.40 21.11
C ASP A 120 19.14 43.40 21.81
N LEU A 121 18.28 44.36 21.47
CA LEU A 121 16.96 44.52 22.07
C LEU A 121 16.02 43.34 21.75
N THR A 122 16.22 42.65 20.63
CA THR A 122 15.41 41.48 20.23
C THR A 122 15.60 40.28 21.15
N THR A 123 16.69 40.25 21.92
CA THR A 123 16.96 39.17 22.88
C THR A 123 16.01 39.19 24.08
N LYS A 124 15.38 40.33 24.38
CA LYS A 124 14.54 40.52 25.57
C LYS A 124 13.11 40.94 25.26
N PHE A 125 12.89 41.58 24.11
CA PHE A 125 11.60 42.17 23.76
C PHE A 125 11.21 41.84 22.32
N VAL A 126 9.90 41.78 22.05
CA VAL A 126 9.35 41.63 20.69
C VAL A 126 8.14 42.55 20.50
N SER A 127 7.65 42.66 19.27
CA SER A 127 6.40 43.39 18.96
C SER A 127 5.23 42.86 19.80
N ASN A 128 4.34 43.76 20.23
CA ASN A 128 3.18 43.51 21.11
C ASN A 128 3.50 43.21 22.59
N ASP A 129 4.77 43.29 23.00
CA ASP A 129 5.08 43.32 24.44
C ASP A 129 4.51 44.58 25.09
N ARG A 130 4.14 44.48 26.37
CA ARG A 130 4.04 45.65 27.24
C ARG A 130 5.33 45.77 28.04
N VAL A 131 5.90 46.95 28.06
CA VAL A 131 7.15 47.23 28.79
C VAL A 131 6.91 48.31 29.83
N GLU A 132 7.34 48.05 31.05
CA GLU A 132 7.47 49.05 32.09
C GLU A 132 8.85 49.69 31.98
N ILE A 133 8.87 51.01 31.81
CA ILE A 133 10.09 51.81 31.74
C ILE A 133 10.19 52.60 33.04
N THR A 134 11.31 52.43 33.74
CA THR A 134 11.66 53.16 34.97
C THR A 134 13.06 53.78 34.82
N ASN A 135 13.41 54.76 35.65
CA ASN A 135 14.67 55.52 35.57
C ASN A 135 14.93 56.19 34.21
N ALA A 136 13.87 56.62 33.52
CA ALA A 136 13.95 57.26 32.21
C ALA A 136 13.67 58.77 32.31
N SER A 137 14.61 59.56 32.83
CA SER A 137 14.46 61.02 32.90
C SER A 137 15.57 61.78 32.18
N PHE A 138 15.25 62.97 31.66
CA PHE A 138 16.21 63.86 31.02
C PHE A 138 15.98 65.33 31.43
N THR A 139 17.02 66.15 31.38
CA THR A 139 16.94 67.57 31.73
C THR A 139 16.99 68.43 30.46
N PHE A 140 16.06 69.36 30.33
CA PHE A 140 15.99 70.34 29.26
C PHE A 140 15.60 71.71 29.81
N ASN A 141 16.31 72.78 29.43
CA ASN A 141 16.10 74.15 29.93
C ASN A 141 16.00 74.28 31.46
N GLY A 142 16.83 73.53 32.19
CA GLY A 142 16.86 73.55 33.67
C GLY A 142 15.70 72.83 34.36
N GLN A 143 14.80 72.19 33.61
CA GLN A 143 13.71 71.36 34.13
C GLN A 143 13.96 69.88 33.79
N THR A 144 13.58 68.97 34.70
CA THR A 144 13.71 67.53 34.50
C THR A 144 12.37 66.93 34.10
N PHE A 145 12.36 66.20 32.99
CA PHE A 145 11.20 65.51 32.44
C PHE A 145 11.38 64.00 32.61
N ASP A 146 10.36 63.33 33.12
CA ASP A 146 10.32 61.89 33.32
C ASP A 146 9.49 61.19 32.22
N LEU A 147 10.06 60.15 31.62
CA LEU A 147 9.50 59.28 30.59
C LEU A 147 9.10 57.92 31.16
N ASN A 148 9.15 57.73 32.49
CA ASN A 148 8.65 56.50 33.12
C ASN A 148 7.18 56.25 32.74
N GLY A 149 6.83 54.97 32.63
CA GLY A 149 5.49 54.55 32.26
C GLY A 149 5.44 53.12 31.73
N THR A 150 4.23 52.64 31.49
CA THR A 150 3.99 51.35 30.84
C THR A 150 3.56 51.58 29.40
N TYR A 151 4.34 51.08 28.45
CA TYR A 151 4.11 51.31 27.02
C TYR A 151 3.92 49.99 26.27
N SER A 152 3.15 50.02 25.19
CA SER A 152 3.02 48.90 24.26
C SER A 152 4.11 49.01 23.18
N VAL A 153 4.78 47.91 22.89
CA VAL A 153 5.85 47.82 21.88
C VAL A 153 5.21 47.54 20.52
N LEU A 154 5.49 48.38 19.52
CA LEU A 154 5.02 48.21 18.15
C LEU A 154 5.95 47.29 17.34
N SER A 155 7.26 47.50 17.46
CA SER A 155 8.28 46.70 16.78
C SER A 155 9.61 46.74 17.54
N VAL A 156 10.45 45.73 17.34
CA VAL A 156 11.80 45.62 17.91
C VAL A 156 12.76 45.13 16.84
N ALA A 157 13.88 45.82 16.67
CA ALA A 157 15.07 45.36 15.96
C ALA A 157 16.25 45.36 16.94
N ASP A 158 17.43 44.91 16.51
CA ASP A 158 18.59 44.78 17.39
C ASP A 158 19.05 46.13 17.97
N ASP A 159 18.90 47.20 17.18
CA ASP A 159 19.34 48.56 17.48
C ASP A 159 18.21 49.50 17.94
N ARG A 160 16.93 49.14 17.77
CA ARG A 160 15.80 50.02 18.06
C ARG A 160 14.55 49.30 18.54
N MET A 161 13.76 49.99 19.36
CA MET A 161 12.41 49.59 19.76
C MET A 161 11.45 50.75 19.52
N THR A 162 10.39 50.51 18.75
CA THR A 162 9.34 51.52 18.50
C THR A 162 8.15 51.24 19.42
N LEU A 163 7.69 52.26 20.14
CA LEU A 163 6.52 52.18 21.02
C LEU A 163 5.25 52.65 20.31
N SER A 164 4.12 52.04 20.65
CA SER A 164 2.80 52.40 20.16
C SER A 164 2.25 53.60 20.95
N ASN A 165 2.27 54.78 20.33
CA ASN A 165 1.72 56.03 20.84
C ASN A 165 2.06 56.34 22.33
N PRO A 166 3.35 56.36 22.72
CA PRO A 166 3.77 56.62 24.09
C PRO A 166 3.34 58.00 24.62
N ALA A 167 3.16 59.00 23.75
CA ALA A 167 2.66 60.31 24.14
C ALA A 167 1.23 60.29 24.71
N ALA A 168 0.40 59.31 24.35
CA ALA A 168 -0.91 59.12 24.96
C ALA A 168 -0.83 58.57 26.40
N VAL A 169 0.27 57.91 26.75
CA VAL A 169 0.52 57.38 28.10
C VAL A 169 1.24 58.44 28.95
N ASN A 170 2.26 59.09 28.39
CA ASN A 170 3.02 60.13 29.07
C ASN A 170 3.33 61.28 28.08
N ALA A 171 2.70 62.43 28.29
CA ALA A 171 2.81 63.59 27.42
C ALA A 171 4.25 64.16 27.31
N ASN A 172 5.14 63.82 28.26
CA ASN A 172 6.54 64.25 28.22
C ASN A 172 7.31 63.68 27.01
N TRP A 173 6.83 62.60 26.37
CA TRP A 173 7.40 62.11 25.11
C TRP A 173 7.38 63.16 23.99
N LEU A 174 6.39 64.06 23.99
CA LEU A 174 6.33 65.16 23.00
C LEU A 174 7.49 66.15 23.17
N LYS A 175 8.11 66.23 24.35
CA LYS A 175 9.27 67.11 24.63
C LYS A 175 10.56 66.64 23.96
N LEU A 176 10.64 65.38 23.54
CA LEU A 176 11.78 64.88 22.78
C LEU A 176 11.96 65.61 21.44
N LYS A 177 10.86 66.08 20.83
CA LYS A 177 10.87 66.86 19.58
C LYS A 177 11.63 68.19 19.70
N GLU A 178 11.67 68.77 20.91
CA GLU A 178 12.29 70.08 21.19
C GLU A 178 13.81 69.99 21.44
N LEU A 179 14.38 68.79 21.51
CA LEU A 179 15.83 68.57 21.69
C LEU A 179 16.59 68.77 20.37
N ASN A 180 17.84 69.26 20.45
CA ASN A 180 18.67 69.60 19.28
C ASN A 180 18.84 68.45 18.25
N ASN A 181 18.84 67.19 18.71
CA ASN A 181 18.92 65.99 17.87
C ASN A 181 17.64 65.15 17.91
N GLN A 182 16.55 65.70 18.44
CA GLN A 182 15.27 65.01 18.69
C GLN A 182 15.39 63.72 19.53
N GLN A 183 16.47 63.59 20.30
CA GLN A 183 16.76 62.45 21.15
C GLN A 183 17.48 62.89 22.43
N THR A 184 17.37 62.10 23.49
CA THR A 184 18.10 62.32 24.74
C THR A 184 19.61 62.02 24.60
N ALA A 185 20.41 62.47 25.57
CA ALA A 185 21.70 61.81 25.83
C ALA A 185 21.48 60.32 26.19
N ALA A 186 22.54 59.51 26.18
CA ALA A 186 22.40 58.11 26.56
C ALA A 186 22.04 57.99 28.04
N LEU A 187 20.94 57.29 28.34
CA LEU A 187 20.37 57.12 29.67
C LEU A 187 20.53 55.67 30.15
N SER A 188 20.23 55.46 31.43
CA SER A 188 20.19 54.14 32.10
C SER A 188 18.78 53.72 32.53
N PRO A 189 17.77 53.73 31.63
CA PRO A 189 16.44 53.29 32.01
C PRO A 189 16.44 51.78 32.30
N LYS A 190 15.61 51.33 33.23
CA LYS A 190 15.28 49.92 33.39
C LYS A 190 13.98 49.65 32.63
N ILE A 191 14.07 48.84 31.59
CA ILE A 191 12.94 48.38 30.76
C ILE A 191 12.62 46.95 31.20
N SER A 192 11.40 46.68 31.65
CA SER A 192 10.97 45.35 32.08
C SER A 192 9.74 44.92 31.31
N SER A 193 9.74 43.72 30.72
CA SER A 193 8.55 43.15 30.06
C SER A 193 7.50 42.83 31.12
N ILE A 194 6.30 43.38 31.00
CA ILE A 194 5.19 43.14 31.92
C ILE A 194 3.98 42.58 31.17
N GLY A 195 3.23 41.71 31.83
CA GLY A 195 2.01 41.11 31.26
C GLY A 195 2.22 39.75 30.59
N GLU A 196 1.12 39.22 30.06
CA GLU A 196 0.99 37.86 29.58
C GLU A 196 1.48 37.74 28.13
N LYS A 197 2.38 36.79 27.84
CA LYS A 197 3.01 36.61 26.52
C LYS A 197 2.20 35.71 25.60
N TRP A 198 0.99 36.15 25.25
CA TRP A 198 0.13 35.45 24.32
C TRP A 198 0.67 35.48 22.88
N ILE A 199 0.56 34.35 22.19
CA ILE A 199 0.70 34.22 20.74
C ILE A 199 -0.70 34.02 20.15
N GLY A 200 -1.04 34.75 19.09
CA GLY A 200 -2.41 34.90 18.59
C GLY A 200 -3.01 36.27 18.99
N PRO A 201 -4.32 36.49 18.78
CA PRO A 201 -5.34 35.52 18.41
C PRO A 201 -5.27 35.09 16.93
N PHE A 202 -5.45 33.80 16.68
CA PHE A 202 -5.72 33.26 15.34
C PHE A 202 -7.21 32.92 15.22
N ILE A 203 -7.82 33.27 14.11
CA ILE A 203 -9.24 33.02 13.89
C ILE A 203 -9.45 31.67 13.20
N LEU A 204 -10.41 30.88 13.69
CA LEU A 204 -10.93 29.69 13.03
C LEU A 204 -12.35 30.02 12.53
N ASP A 205 -12.51 30.08 11.21
CA ASP A 205 -13.71 30.56 10.54
C ASP A 205 -14.80 29.49 10.34
N ASN A 206 -14.47 28.20 10.54
CA ASN A 206 -15.42 27.12 10.36
C ASN A 206 -16.54 27.14 11.42
N VAL A 207 -17.79 27.21 10.96
CA VAL A 207 -19.00 27.25 11.81
C VAL A 207 -19.39 25.90 12.41
N GLU A 208 -18.98 24.78 11.81
CA GLU A 208 -19.27 23.42 12.30
C GLU A 208 -18.24 22.94 13.34
N ARG A 209 -17.12 23.67 13.44
CA ARG A 209 -16.02 23.42 14.36
C ARG A 209 -16.55 23.33 15.79
N SER A 210 -16.21 22.26 16.48
CA SER A 210 -16.58 21.98 17.89
C SER A 210 -15.38 21.53 18.73
N ARG A 211 -14.20 21.45 18.11
CA ARG A 211 -12.96 20.99 18.73
C ARG A 211 -11.77 21.81 18.20
N VAL A 212 -10.76 22.01 19.04
CA VAL A 212 -9.51 22.70 18.68
C VAL A 212 -8.35 21.77 19.02
N LEU A 213 -7.46 21.56 18.05
CA LEU A 213 -6.24 20.77 18.22
C LEU A 213 -5.03 21.71 18.08
N CYS A 214 -4.17 21.78 19.10
CA CYS A 214 -2.95 22.58 19.09
C CYS A 214 -1.73 21.68 19.26
N ASN A 215 -0.83 21.68 18.28
CA ASN A 215 0.41 20.89 18.34
C ASN A 215 1.57 21.75 18.83
N PHE A 216 2.21 21.34 19.91
CA PHE A 216 3.37 22.00 20.49
C PHE A 216 4.59 21.08 20.43
N VAL A 217 5.75 21.63 20.06
CA VAL A 217 6.98 20.85 19.86
C VAL A 217 8.21 21.55 20.42
N ALA A 218 9.05 20.79 21.12
CA ALA A 218 10.39 21.17 21.55
C ALA A 218 11.41 20.34 20.79
N THR A 219 11.88 20.84 19.64
CA THR A 219 12.75 20.10 18.70
C THR A 219 14.03 19.59 19.36
N ASN A 220 14.62 20.40 20.23
CA ASN A 220 15.89 20.09 20.92
C ASN A 220 15.69 19.31 22.24
N GLY A 221 14.46 18.85 22.52
CA GLY A 221 14.08 18.28 23.82
C GLY A 221 13.91 19.33 24.91
N LEU A 222 13.64 18.86 26.14
CA LEU A 222 13.46 19.73 27.31
C LEU A 222 14.32 19.23 28.49
N TYR A 223 15.39 19.95 28.82
CA TYR A 223 16.31 19.58 29.90
C TYR A 223 17.20 20.74 30.35
N THR A 224 17.86 20.55 31.49
CA THR A 224 18.90 21.43 32.01
C THR A 224 20.19 20.66 32.24
N VAL A 225 21.33 21.35 32.22
CA VAL A 225 22.64 20.80 32.56
C VAL A 225 23.27 21.69 33.64
N SER A 226 23.60 21.10 34.78
CA SER A 226 24.30 21.78 35.87
C SER A 226 25.81 21.89 35.58
N SER A 227 26.52 22.72 36.35
CA SER A 227 27.98 22.92 36.21
C SER A 227 28.80 21.62 36.34
N GLY A 228 28.26 20.59 36.99
CA GLY A 228 28.88 19.25 37.09
C GLY A 228 28.55 18.29 35.94
N GLY A 229 27.83 18.75 34.90
CA GLY A 229 27.44 17.93 33.75
C GLY A 229 26.19 17.06 33.95
N TYR A 230 25.52 17.15 35.10
CA TYR A 230 24.30 16.39 35.39
C TYR A 230 23.09 16.97 34.65
N GLN A 231 22.38 16.12 33.90
CA GLN A 231 21.16 16.47 33.19
C GLN A 231 19.91 16.28 34.09
N ALA A 232 19.01 17.25 34.08
CA ALA A 232 17.70 17.16 34.75
C ALA A 232 16.55 17.51 33.81
N ALA A 233 15.39 16.90 34.01
CA ALA A 233 14.20 17.14 33.18
C ALA A 233 13.61 18.55 33.43
N VAL A 234 13.17 19.21 32.37
CA VAL A 234 12.39 20.47 32.44
C VAL A 234 10.99 20.22 31.91
N ASN A 235 9.96 20.59 32.67
CA ASN A 235 8.58 20.52 32.21
C ASN A 235 8.11 21.92 31.84
N VAL A 236 7.50 22.06 30.65
CA VAL A 236 6.95 23.33 30.17
C VAL A 236 5.43 23.24 30.13
N THR A 237 4.76 24.05 30.95
CA THR A 237 3.29 24.19 30.91
C THR A 237 2.88 25.28 29.93
N ILE A 238 1.95 24.96 29.04
CA ILE A 238 1.32 25.85 28.06
C ILE A 238 -0.17 25.95 28.37
N GLU A 239 -0.72 27.13 28.21
CA GLU A 239 -2.14 27.41 28.29
C GLU A 239 -2.66 27.90 26.95
N VAL A 240 -3.79 27.34 26.52
CA VAL A 240 -4.53 27.74 25.32
C VAL A 240 -5.86 28.31 25.75
N GLU A 241 -6.23 29.43 25.14
CA GLU A 241 -7.52 30.08 25.29
C GLU A 241 -8.28 30.03 23.97
N VAL A 242 -9.55 29.63 24.02
CA VAL A 242 -10.49 29.60 22.90
C VAL A 242 -11.70 30.48 23.22
N THR A 243 -11.94 31.51 22.41
CA THR A 243 -12.98 32.52 22.65
C THR A 243 -13.93 32.61 21.45
N PRO A 244 -15.27 32.53 21.64
CA PRO A 244 -16.23 32.68 20.54
C PRO A 244 -16.19 34.11 20.00
N VAL A 245 -16.21 34.27 18.67
CA VAL A 245 -16.15 35.58 18.01
C VAL A 245 -17.24 35.75 16.95
N ASN A 246 -17.68 36.99 16.72
CA ASN A 246 -18.61 37.35 15.64
C ASN A 246 -17.88 37.49 14.29
N GLU A 247 -18.60 37.86 13.22
CA GLU A 247 -18.07 38.09 11.86
C GLU A 247 -16.98 39.18 11.78
N SER A 248 -16.96 40.14 12.70
CA SER A 248 -15.92 41.17 12.78
C SER A 248 -14.70 40.74 13.62
N GLY A 249 -14.69 39.53 14.18
CA GLY A 249 -13.62 39.03 15.04
C GLY A 249 -13.71 39.51 16.51
N ALA A 250 -14.79 40.18 16.89
CA ALA A 250 -15.02 40.61 18.26
C ALA A 250 -15.58 39.46 19.11
N ALA A 251 -15.11 39.36 20.36
CA ALA A 251 -15.55 38.31 21.29
C ALA A 251 -17.05 38.45 21.63
N ILE A 252 -17.78 37.34 21.62
CA ILE A 252 -19.23 37.28 21.89
C ILE A 252 -19.60 36.34 23.04
N GLY A 253 -18.61 35.85 23.79
CA GLY A 253 -18.83 34.93 24.90
C GLY A 253 -17.58 34.70 25.73
N ASN A 254 -17.70 33.87 26.76
CA ASN A 254 -16.61 33.64 27.71
C ASN A 254 -15.48 32.80 27.09
N PRO A 255 -14.20 33.15 27.38
CA PRO A 255 -13.06 32.35 26.98
C PRO A 255 -13.07 31.00 27.70
N MET A 256 -12.73 29.93 26.98
CA MET A 256 -12.42 28.63 27.55
C MET A 256 -10.91 28.44 27.60
N LEU A 257 -10.35 28.04 28.74
CA LEU A 257 -8.92 27.82 28.93
C LEU A 257 -8.61 26.34 29.16
N LYS A 258 -7.50 25.86 28.60
CA LYS A 258 -7.01 24.50 28.82
C LYS A 258 -5.49 24.48 28.80
N GLN A 259 -4.89 23.71 29.72
CA GLN A 259 -3.44 23.62 29.87
C GLN A 259 -2.92 22.26 29.42
N ILE A 260 -1.70 22.25 28.90
CA ILE A 260 -0.92 21.05 28.57
C ILE A 260 0.50 21.17 29.11
N ILE A 261 1.09 20.04 29.50
CA ILE A 261 2.46 19.97 30.03
C ILE A 261 3.31 19.15 29.08
N LEU A 262 4.33 19.77 28.47
CA LEU A 262 5.39 19.05 27.78
C LEU A 262 6.41 18.59 28.82
N LYS A 263 6.60 17.27 28.92
CA LYS A 263 7.48 16.68 29.93
C LYS A 263 8.87 16.44 29.37
N GLY A 264 9.88 17.01 30.02
CA GLY A 264 11.28 16.81 29.66
C GLY A 264 11.88 15.50 30.13
N SER A 265 13.16 15.30 29.85
CA SER A 265 13.87 14.07 30.20
C SER A 265 15.19 14.36 30.90
N ALA A 266 15.47 13.60 31.97
CA ALA A 266 16.76 13.62 32.65
C ALA A 266 17.83 12.79 31.92
N LYS A 267 17.45 12.05 30.87
CA LYS A 267 18.35 11.13 30.14
C LYS A 267 18.37 11.38 28.63
N SER A 268 17.21 11.64 28.03
CA SER A 268 17.06 11.85 26.59
C SER A 268 17.16 13.33 26.22
N ARG A 269 17.70 13.60 25.03
CA ARG A 269 17.71 14.94 24.40
C ARG A 269 16.89 14.95 23.10
N GLN A 270 16.03 13.95 22.92
CA GLN A 270 15.16 13.84 21.75
C GLN A 270 14.02 14.85 21.81
N THR A 271 13.42 15.11 20.64
CA THR A 271 12.26 15.98 20.48
C THR A 271 11.11 15.57 21.41
N VAL A 272 10.49 16.55 22.06
CA VAL A 272 9.29 16.37 22.89
C VAL A 272 8.14 17.07 22.19
N GLY A 273 7.08 16.34 21.86
CA GLY A 273 5.90 16.88 21.18
C GLY A 273 4.62 16.50 21.91
N ALA A 274 3.66 17.40 21.94
CA ALA A 274 2.37 17.18 22.59
C ALA A 274 1.24 17.90 21.86
N THR A 275 0.11 17.23 21.70
CA THR A 275 -1.11 17.82 21.16
C THR A 275 -2.07 18.11 22.30
N LEU A 276 -2.48 19.37 22.40
CA LEU A 276 -3.63 19.74 23.21
C LEU A 276 -4.89 19.55 22.39
N ASP A 277 -5.75 18.69 22.89
CA ASP A 277 -7.05 18.41 22.32
C ASP A 277 -8.15 18.96 23.23
N MET A 278 -8.95 19.89 22.70
CA MET A 278 -9.97 20.61 23.45
C MET A 278 -11.31 20.57 22.71
N VAL A 279 -12.31 19.92 23.32
CA VAL A 279 -13.71 20.05 22.91
C VAL A 279 -14.25 21.39 23.42
N THR A 280 -14.90 22.15 22.54
CA THR A 280 -15.37 23.52 22.78
C THR A 280 -16.81 23.71 22.29
N PHE A 281 -17.36 24.91 22.46
CA PHE A 281 -18.62 25.33 21.82
C PHE A 281 -18.56 25.19 20.30
N GLN A 282 -19.69 25.08 19.60
CA GLN A 282 -19.73 25.08 18.13
C GLN A 282 -19.67 26.51 17.56
N GLY A 283 -18.93 26.75 16.47
CA GLY A 283 -18.99 28.02 15.72
C GLY A 283 -17.64 28.66 15.38
N ARG A 284 -17.63 29.97 15.10
CA ARG A 284 -16.40 30.73 14.86
C ARG A 284 -15.67 31.04 16.18
N CYS A 285 -14.34 30.94 16.22
CA CYS A 285 -13.57 31.26 17.42
C CYS A 285 -12.21 31.92 17.14
N SER A 286 -11.68 32.59 18.15
CA SER A 286 -10.29 33.02 18.25
C SER A 286 -9.52 32.12 19.20
N VAL A 287 -8.29 31.76 18.84
CA VAL A 287 -7.42 30.87 19.62
C VAL A 287 -6.09 31.58 19.87
N ARG A 288 -5.62 31.58 21.12
CA ARG A 288 -4.30 32.07 21.50
C ARG A 288 -3.66 31.14 22.52
N ALA A 289 -2.33 31.10 22.54
CA ALA A 289 -1.56 30.24 23.44
C ALA A 289 -0.43 31.00 24.14
N ARG A 290 -0.08 30.60 25.35
CA ARG A 290 1.06 31.14 26.12
C ARG A 290 1.75 30.07 26.94
N ARG A 291 3.02 30.28 27.26
CA ARG A 291 3.75 29.46 28.25
C ARG A 291 3.57 30.07 29.64
N LEU A 292 3.30 29.22 30.64
CA LEU A 292 3.11 29.62 32.04
C LEU A 292 4.36 29.42 32.91
N THR A 293 5.30 28.59 32.45
CA THR A 293 6.51 28.26 33.21
C THR A 293 7.64 29.26 32.94
N PRO A 294 8.39 29.68 33.97
CA PRO A 294 9.63 30.43 33.80
C PRO A 294 10.76 29.54 33.25
N THR A 295 11.85 30.14 32.80
CA THR A 295 13.10 29.47 32.46
C THR A 295 13.88 29.17 33.75
N PRO A 296 14.27 27.90 34.01
CA PRO A 296 15.07 27.55 35.18
C PRO A 296 16.44 28.26 35.24
N THR A 297 16.83 28.75 36.42
CA THR A 297 18.11 29.45 36.65
C THR A 297 19.26 28.46 36.87
N VAL A 298 19.88 28.01 35.77
CA VAL A 298 21.01 27.06 35.77
C VAL A 298 21.98 27.35 34.62
N THR A 299 23.15 26.70 34.62
CA THR A 299 24.27 26.97 33.68
C THR A 299 23.89 26.77 32.21
N THR A 300 23.12 25.73 31.88
CA THR A 300 22.62 25.50 30.52
C THR A 300 21.19 24.97 30.58
N VAL A 301 20.31 25.55 29.76
CA VAL A 301 18.90 25.20 29.69
C VAL A 301 18.48 25.05 28.23
N VAL A 302 17.71 24.00 27.96
CA VAL A 302 17.04 23.77 26.68
C VAL A 302 15.55 23.61 26.98
N ASP A 303 14.79 24.68 26.74
CA ASP A 303 13.36 24.78 27.09
C ASP A 303 12.51 25.47 26.00
N GLU A 304 13.04 25.58 24.79
CA GLU A 304 12.33 26.17 23.65
C GLU A 304 11.15 25.30 23.21
N VAL A 305 9.95 25.88 23.22
CA VAL A 305 8.74 25.24 22.68
C VAL A 305 8.14 26.10 21.58
N LYS A 306 7.78 25.47 20.46
CA LYS A 306 7.13 26.07 19.30
C LYS A 306 5.69 25.61 19.18
N TRP A 307 4.80 26.51 18.75
CA TRP A 307 3.45 26.17 18.32
C TRP A 307 3.48 25.80 16.84
N GLN A 308 3.45 24.50 16.57
CA GLN A 308 3.67 23.95 15.23
C GLN A 308 2.44 24.02 14.34
N ALA A 309 1.27 23.64 14.87
CA ALA A 309 0.03 23.59 14.09
C ALA A 309 -1.20 23.88 14.96
N LEU A 310 -2.22 24.41 14.30
CA LEU A 310 -3.54 24.67 14.86
C LEU A 310 -4.61 24.14 13.90
N TYR A 311 -5.50 23.30 14.39
CA TYR A 311 -6.65 22.79 13.64
C TYR A 311 -7.95 23.14 14.34
N GLY A 312 -8.90 23.65 13.56
CA GLY A 312 -10.32 23.60 13.92
C GLY A 312 -10.91 22.27 13.46
N ALA A 313 -11.47 21.48 14.37
CA ALA A 313 -11.96 20.15 14.07
C ALA A 313 -13.42 19.95 14.49
N TYR A 314 -14.08 18.99 13.85
CA TYR A 314 -15.40 18.49 14.21
C TYR A 314 -15.54 17.02 13.76
N PRO A 315 -16.43 16.24 14.38
CA PRO A 315 -16.67 14.85 13.94
C PRO A 315 -17.07 14.78 12.47
N LEU A 316 -16.65 13.71 11.79
CA LEU A 316 -17.04 13.45 10.41
C LEU A 316 -18.58 13.34 10.31
N GLN A 317 -19.19 14.01 9.31
CA GLN A 317 -20.65 14.09 9.19
C GLN A 317 -21.31 12.75 8.80
N SER A 318 -20.65 11.96 7.96
CA SER A 318 -21.09 10.61 7.60
C SER A 318 -20.00 9.61 7.98
N THR A 319 -20.39 8.51 8.60
CA THR A 319 -19.48 7.38 8.91
C THR A 319 -19.86 6.12 8.14
N VAL A 320 -20.99 6.14 7.42
CA VAL A 320 -21.46 5.05 6.56
C VAL A 320 -21.47 5.52 5.11
N TYR A 321 -20.95 4.68 4.22
CA TYR A 321 -20.85 4.96 2.79
C TYR A 321 -21.41 3.77 2.01
N GLU A 322 -22.62 3.92 1.44
CA GLU A 322 -23.42 2.82 0.90
C GLU A 322 -22.81 2.13 -0.34
N HIS A 323 -21.94 2.82 -1.08
CA HIS A 323 -21.45 2.32 -2.36
C HIS A 323 -19.92 2.27 -2.44
N GLU A 324 -19.23 2.78 -1.44
CA GLU A 324 -17.78 3.01 -1.46
C GLU A 324 -17.05 2.10 -0.48
N THR A 325 -15.91 1.56 -0.92
CA THR A 325 -14.95 0.95 0.01
C THR A 325 -14.08 2.05 0.59
N VAL A 326 -14.10 2.17 1.92
CA VAL A 326 -13.45 3.28 2.66
C VAL A 326 -12.31 2.72 3.50
N PHE A 327 -11.25 3.51 3.67
CA PHE A 327 -10.14 3.17 4.54
C PHE A 327 -9.86 4.27 5.57
N ARG A 328 -9.33 3.84 6.72
CA ARG A 328 -8.74 4.68 7.75
C ARG A 328 -7.28 4.31 7.88
N ALA A 329 -6.41 5.31 7.95
CA ALA A 329 -4.98 5.09 8.15
C ALA A 329 -4.45 5.97 9.29
N ARG A 330 -3.48 5.42 10.02
CA ARG A 330 -2.74 6.06 11.09
C ARG A 330 -1.26 5.80 10.87
N THR A 331 -0.46 6.81 10.54
CA THR A 331 0.96 6.65 10.19
C THR A 331 1.87 7.53 11.03
N TYR A 332 3.07 7.05 11.34
CA TYR A 332 4.05 7.78 12.15
C TYR A 332 5.00 8.59 11.28
N ALA A 333 5.40 9.77 11.76
CA ALA A 333 6.50 10.51 11.18
C ALA A 333 7.86 9.89 11.53
N THR A 334 8.61 9.46 10.51
CA THR A 334 10.00 9.05 10.69
C THR A 334 10.87 10.26 11.02
N THR A 335 11.53 10.22 12.17
CA THR A 335 12.40 11.30 12.66
C THR A 335 13.67 11.37 11.78
N GLY A 336 13.76 12.37 10.89
CA GLY A 336 14.99 12.65 10.12
C GLY A 336 14.86 12.91 8.61
N ALA A 337 13.66 12.84 8.02
CA ALA A 337 13.49 13.10 6.59
C ALA A 337 13.27 14.61 6.31
N LEU A 338 14.31 15.29 5.81
CA LEU A 338 14.32 16.71 5.42
C LEU A 338 13.58 17.03 4.09
N SER A 339 12.79 16.11 3.55
CA SER A 339 12.06 16.33 2.31
C SER A 339 10.57 16.41 2.58
N VAL A 340 9.91 17.42 1.99
CA VAL A 340 8.45 17.50 1.85
C VAL A 340 7.98 16.23 1.14
N LYS A 341 7.64 15.18 1.90
CA LYS A 341 6.97 14.00 1.37
C LYS A 341 5.48 14.27 1.40
N SER A 342 4.84 14.35 0.23
CA SER A 342 3.42 14.05 0.13
C SER A 342 3.25 12.58 0.49
N ARG A 343 2.87 12.27 1.74
CA ARG A 343 2.56 10.90 2.14
C ARG A 343 1.36 10.43 1.32
N LYS A 344 1.47 9.27 0.69
CA LYS A 344 0.44 8.70 -0.18
C LYS A 344 0.22 7.27 0.25
N ILE A 345 -1.01 6.97 0.70
CA ILE A 345 -1.40 5.60 1.01
C ILE A 345 -1.76 4.92 -0.31
N ASN A 346 -1.06 3.84 -0.61
CA ASN A 346 -1.25 3.02 -1.81
C ASN A 346 -1.77 1.64 -1.40
N PHE A 347 -2.53 1.01 -2.28
CA PHE A 347 -3.11 -0.31 -2.05
C PHE A 347 -2.81 -1.21 -3.25
N ASP A 348 -2.36 -2.43 -2.97
CA ASP A 348 -2.45 -3.53 -3.92
C ASP A 348 -3.83 -4.18 -3.74
N LEU A 349 -4.64 -4.12 -4.78
CA LEU A 349 -6.03 -4.53 -4.74
C LEU A 349 -6.50 -5.13 -6.06
N GLN A 350 -7.57 -5.90 -5.95
CA GLN A 350 -8.31 -6.44 -7.10
C GLN A 350 -9.80 -6.15 -6.93
N ARG A 351 -10.48 -5.73 -8.00
CA ARG A 351 -11.92 -5.47 -7.96
C ARG A 351 -12.67 -6.79 -7.78
N MET A 352 -13.69 -6.78 -6.92
CA MET A 352 -14.58 -7.92 -6.73
C MET A 352 -15.86 -7.70 -7.54
N LEU A 353 -16.10 -8.56 -8.53
CA LEU A 353 -17.23 -8.47 -9.44
C LEU A 353 -18.03 -9.78 -9.48
N PRO A 354 -19.31 -9.72 -9.87
CA PRO A 354 -20.03 -10.92 -10.27
C PRO A 354 -19.36 -11.54 -11.50
N THR A 355 -19.31 -12.87 -11.57
CA THR A 355 -18.71 -13.63 -12.68
C THR A 355 -19.80 -14.41 -13.42
N TYR A 356 -19.56 -14.83 -14.65
CA TYR A 356 -20.54 -15.62 -15.41
C TYR A 356 -20.30 -17.12 -15.26
N LYS A 357 -21.34 -17.84 -14.79
CA LYS A 357 -21.33 -19.30 -14.63
C LYS A 357 -22.69 -19.89 -15.01
N ASN A 358 -22.68 -21.03 -15.71
CA ASN A 358 -23.90 -21.78 -16.07
C ASN A 358 -24.98 -20.96 -16.80
N GLY A 359 -24.59 -20.01 -17.65
CA GLY A 359 -25.54 -19.23 -18.45
C GLY A 359 -26.05 -17.93 -17.80
N ALA A 360 -25.62 -17.60 -16.56
CA ALA A 360 -26.04 -16.40 -15.85
C ALA A 360 -24.91 -15.77 -15.02
N MET A 361 -25.07 -14.50 -14.64
CA MET A 361 -24.17 -13.83 -13.69
C MET A 361 -24.39 -14.37 -12.27
N THR A 362 -23.31 -14.56 -11.50
CA THR A 362 -23.37 -14.93 -10.09
C THR A 362 -23.95 -13.80 -9.24
N THR A 363 -24.48 -14.12 -8.07
CA THR A 363 -24.83 -13.11 -7.05
C THR A 363 -23.66 -12.79 -6.11
N GLU A 364 -22.77 -13.77 -5.91
CA GLU A 364 -21.53 -13.59 -5.16
C GLU A 364 -20.48 -12.83 -5.98
N LEU A 365 -19.66 -12.04 -5.28
CA LEU A 365 -18.57 -11.25 -5.86
C LEU A 365 -17.24 -11.97 -5.68
N TYR A 366 -16.47 -12.07 -6.76
CA TYR A 366 -15.15 -12.70 -6.77
C TYR A 366 -14.09 -11.71 -7.26
N PRO A 367 -12.86 -11.77 -6.72
CA PRO A 367 -11.74 -11.01 -7.25
C PRO A 367 -11.45 -11.46 -8.69
N THR A 368 -11.48 -10.53 -9.65
CA THR A 368 -11.31 -10.85 -11.07
C THR A 368 -10.53 -9.76 -11.80
N SER A 369 -9.79 -10.18 -12.82
CA SER A 369 -9.12 -9.30 -13.78
C SER A 369 -9.67 -9.47 -15.21
N SER A 370 -10.73 -10.27 -15.38
CA SER A 370 -11.33 -10.55 -16.68
C SER A 370 -11.91 -9.30 -17.34
N PHE A 371 -11.57 -9.08 -18.61
CA PHE A 371 -12.17 -7.99 -19.38
C PHE A 371 -13.68 -8.14 -19.52
N ALA A 372 -14.20 -9.37 -19.55
CA ALA A 372 -15.63 -9.62 -19.73
C ALA A 372 -16.41 -9.21 -18.48
N ASP A 373 -15.94 -9.62 -17.30
CA ASP A 373 -16.53 -9.21 -16.02
C ASP A 373 -16.48 -7.68 -15.87
N ALA A 374 -15.34 -7.07 -16.23
CA ALA A 374 -15.15 -5.63 -16.20
C ALA A 374 -16.13 -4.90 -17.15
N LEU A 375 -16.25 -5.35 -18.40
CA LEU A 375 -17.15 -4.75 -19.40
C LEU A 375 -18.60 -4.81 -18.95
N VAL A 376 -19.06 -5.98 -18.49
CA VAL A 376 -20.45 -6.16 -18.01
C VAL A 376 -20.70 -5.29 -16.79
N SER A 377 -19.78 -5.25 -15.82
CA SER A 377 -19.92 -4.39 -14.65
C SER A 377 -19.96 -2.91 -15.00
N MET A 378 -19.11 -2.44 -15.91
CA MET A 378 -19.09 -1.02 -16.34
C MET A 378 -20.36 -0.65 -17.11
N ALA A 379 -20.86 -1.55 -17.95
CA ALA A 379 -22.07 -1.32 -18.73
C ALA A 379 -23.32 -1.19 -17.85
N LEU A 380 -23.44 -2.02 -16.81
CA LEU A 380 -24.57 -2.04 -15.89
C LEU A 380 -24.51 -0.96 -14.78
N ASP A 381 -23.35 -0.36 -14.54
CA ASP A 381 -23.19 0.67 -13.50
C ASP A 381 -23.99 1.94 -13.84
N ASP A 382 -24.72 2.49 -12.86
CA ASP A 382 -25.61 3.66 -13.00
C ASP A 382 -24.87 5.00 -13.17
N LYS A 383 -23.56 5.03 -12.94
CA LYS A 383 -22.71 6.22 -13.13
C LYS A 383 -21.85 6.12 -14.38
N ILE A 384 -21.55 4.90 -14.85
CA ILE A 384 -20.73 4.67 -16.05
C ILE A 384 -21.61 4.39 -17.27
N GLY A 385 -22.01 3.14 -17.52
CA GLY A 385 -22.66 2.74 -18.77
C GLY A 385 -24.17 2.99 -18.82
N ARG A 386 -24.87 2.93 -17.68
CA ARG A 386 -26.33 3.09 -17.57
C ARG A 386 -27.11 2.23 -18.58
N ARG A 387 -26.67 0.98 -18.79
CA ARG A 387 -27.35 0.01 -19.64
C ARG A 387 -28.16 -0.98 -18.81
N SER A 388 -29.20 -1.51 -19.43
CA SER A 388 -29.96 -2.64 -18.92
C SER A 388 -29.33 -3.97 -19.38
N ILE A 389 -29.64 -5.06 -18.68
CA ILE A 389 -29.14 -6.39 -19.03
C ILE A 389 -29.59 -6.84 -20.43
N ASP A 390 -30.75 -6.35 -20.89
CA ASP A 390 -31.32 -6.69 -22.20
C ASP A 390 -30.55 -6.03 -23.37
N GLU A 391 -29.80 -4.97 -23.09
CA GLU A 391 -28.95 -4.25 -24.06
C GLU A 391 -27.54 -4.87 -24.17
N ILE A 392 -27.27 -5.98 -23.47
CA ILE A 392 -25.95 -6.63 -23.44
C ILE A 392 -26.10 -8.08 -23.91
N ASP A 393 -25.28 -8.49 -24.88
CA ASP A 393 -25.20 -9.90 -25.28
C ASP A 393 -24.16 -10.63 -24.41
N LEU A 394 -24.58 -11.07 -23.22
CA LEU A 394 -23.70 -11.77 -22.27
C LEU A 394 -23.06 -13.01 -22.91
N GLU A 395 -23.83 -13.80 -23.67
CA GLU A 395 -23.33 -15.02 -24.27
C GLU A 395 -22.21 -14.73 -25.27
N ASN A 396 -22.39 -13.72 -26.13
CA ASN A 396 -21.34 -13.29 -27.04
C ASN A 396 -20.09 -12.78 -26.31
N ILE A 397 -20.24 -11.96 -25.27
CA ILE A 397 -19.11 -11.38 -24.53
C ILE A 397 -18.28 -12.48 -23.86
N TYR A 398 -18.92 -13.41 -23.13
CA TYR A 398 -18.20 -14.49 -22.44
C TYR A 398 -17.70 -15.57 -23.39
N ARG A 399 -18.37 -15.83 -24.51
CA ARG A 399 -17.81 -16.68 -25.57
C ARG A 399 -16.54 -16.05 -26.15
N THR A 400 -16.56 -14.75 -26.41
CA THR A 400 -15.39 -14.00 -26.90
C THR A 400 -14.24 -14.04 -25.90
N TYR A 401 -14.51 -13.95 -24.60
CA TYR A 401 -13.51 -14.16 -23.56
C TYR A 401 -12.84 -15.53 -23.70
N ASN A 402 -13.61 -16.62 -23.77
CA ASN A 402 -13.04 -17.96 -23.92
C ASN A 402 -12.29 -18.12 -25.24
N ASP A 403 -12.80 -17.57 -26.35
CA ASP A 403 -12.12 -17.57 -27.65
C ASP A 403 -10.74 -16.90 -27.59
N VAL A 404 -10.60 -15.79 -26.84
CA VAL A 404 -9.31 -15.11 -26.62
C VAL A 404 -8.39 -16.01 -25.81
N VAL A 405 -8.85 -16.54 -24.67
CA VAL A 405 -8.04 -17.42 -23.81
C VAL A 405 -7.57 -18.66 -24.56
N ASP A 406 -8.46 -19.34 -25.26
CA ASP A 406 -8.16 -20.54 -26.04
C ASP A 406 -7.20 -20.24 -27.19
N TYR A 407 -7.35 -19.08 -27.84
CA TYR A 407 -6.47 -18.69 -28.93
C TYR A 407 -5.05 -18.39 -28.41
N PHE A 408 -4.87 -17.64 -27.33
CA PHE A 408 -3.53 -17.35 -26.83
C PHE A 408 -2.92 -18.46 -25.97
N GLY A 409 -3.74 -19.42 -25.52
CA GLY A 409 -3.33 -20.48 -24.58
C GLY A 409 -3.16 -19.99 -23.14
N THR A 410 -3.53 -18.75 -22.83
CA THR A 410 -3.35 -18.16 -21.50
C THR A 410 -4.48 -17.17 -21.15
N PRO A 411 -5.01 -17.21 -19.91
CA PRO A 411 -5.98 -16.23 -19.44
C PRO A 411 -5.39 -14.83 -19.29
N LEU A 412 -4.06 -14.69 -19.23
CA LEU A 412 -3.36 -13.40 -19.11
C LEU A 412 -3.59 -12.49 -20.33
N ALA A 413 -3.92 -13.06 -21.50
CA ALA A 413 -4.27 -12.28 -22.69
C ALA A 413 -5.67 -11.64 -22.61
N ALA A 414 -6.48 -12.02 -21.64
CA ALA A 414 -7.87 -11.59 -21.45
C ALA A 414 -8.05 -10.72 -20.18
N GLU A 415 -6.99 -10.06 -19.73
CA GLU A 415 -7.02 -9.19 -18.56
C GLU A 415 -7.31 -7.72 -18.93
N PHE A 416 -7.98 -7.00 -18.03
CA PHE A 416 -8.11 -5.55 -18.11
C PHE A 416 -7.93 -4.92 -16.72
N CYS A 417 -6.80 -4.23 -16.54
CA CYS A 417 -6.37 -3.68 -15.26
C CYS A 417 -6.09 -2.17 -15.37
N THR A 418 -7.07 -1.34 -15.01
CA THR A 418 -6.91 0.12 -14.99
C THR A 418 -7.61 0.75 -13.80
N THR A 419 -7.15 1.93 -13.39
CA THR A 419 -7.91 2.83 -12.53
C THR A 419 -8.76 3.75 -13.41
N ILE A 420 -10.00 4.01 -12.99
CA ILE A 420 -10.92 4.94 -13.65
C ILE A 420 -11.16 6.09 -12.68
N ASP A 421 -10.40 7.17 -12.82
CA ASP A 421 -10.39 8.34 -11.94
C ASP A 421 -10.74 9.66 -12.65
N ASP A 422 -10.86 9.66 -13.99
CA ASP A 422 -11.26 10.85 -14.76
C ASP A 422 -12.77 10.86 -15.06
N THR A 423 -13.45 11.91 -14.59
CA THR A 423 -14.88 12.15 -14.83
C THR A 423 -15.22 12.51 -16.28
N ASN A 424 -14.21 12.82 -17.11
CA ASN A 424 -14.41 13.19 -18.51
C ASN A 424 -14.37 12.00 -19.48
N LEU A 425 -13.99 10.80 -19.02
CA LEU A 425 -13.99 9.61 -19.85
C LEU A 425 -15.41 9.11 -20.10
N SER A 426 -15.80 9.03 -21.36
CA SER A 426 -17.09 8.45 -21.77
C SER A 426 -17.09 6.93 -21.66
N PHE A 427 -18.29 6.34 -21.55
CA PHE A 427 -18.44 4.88 -21.55
C PHE A 427 -17.88 4.27 -22.86
N GLU A 428 -18.14 4.89 -24.01
CA GLU A 428 -17.64 4.45 -25.30
C GLU A 428 -16.11 4.46 -25.39
N GLU A 429 -15.43 5.46 -24.81
CA GLU A 429 -13.96 5.50 -24.71
C GLU A 429 -13.43 4.40 -23.79
N LEU A 430 -14.09 4.14 -22.64
CA LEU A 430 -13.70 3.05 -21.73
C LEU A 430 -13.83 1.68 -22.39
N VAL A 431 -14.92 1.45 -23.13
CA VAL A 431 -15.13 0.22 -23.90
C VAL A 431 -14.06 0.07 -24.99
N THR A 432 -13.69 1.16 -25.66
CA THR A 432 -12.65 1.15 -26.69
C THR A 432 -11.28 0.81 -26.08
N ASN A 433 -10.91 1.47 -24.98
CA ASN A 433 -9.66 1.17 -24.24
C ASN A 433 -9.60 -0.29 -23.79
N LEU A 434 -10.72 -0.84 -23.30
CA LEU A 434 -10.82 -2.25 -22.93
C LEU A 434 -10.64 -3.16 -24.14
N CYS A 435 -11.33 -2.88 -25.24
CA CYS A 435 -11.24 -3.67 -26.48
C CYS A 435 -9.82 -3.68 -27.07
N ASP A 436 -9.15 -2.53 -27.06
CA ASP A 436 -7.77 -2.38 -27.54
C ASP A 436 -6.78 -3.21 -26.70
N ALA A 437 -7.01 -3.37 -25.39
CA ALA A 437 -6.18 -4.21 -24.53
C ALA A 437 -6.29 -5.72 -24.86
N VAL A 438 -7.45 -6.16 -25.38
CA VAL A 438 -7.78 -7.59 -25.55
C VAL A 438 -8.10 -7.97 -27.00
N PHE A 439 -7.57 -7.24 -27.98
CA PHE A 439 -7.68 -7.55 -29.42
C PHE A 439 -9.11 -7.63 -29.95
N CYS A 440 -10.04 -6.95 -29.28
CA CYS A 440 -11.45 -7.00 -29.61
C CYS A 440 -11.91 -5.69 -30.25
N THR A 441 -13.12 -5.70 -30.81
CA THR A 441 -13.83 -4.50 -31.26
C THR A 441 -15.26 -4.58 -30.78
N ALA A 442 -15.72 -3.54 -30.09
CA ALA A 442 -17.11 -3.44 -29.67
C ALA A 442 -18.01 -2.93 -30.79
N TYR A 443 -19.19 -3.50 -30.90
CA TYR A 443 -20.21 -3.06 -31.84
C TYR A 443 -21.61 -3.28 -31.26
N ARG A 444 -22.62 -2.63 -31.86
CA ARG A 444 -24.03 -2.83 -31.51
C ARG A 444 -24.78 -3.45 -32.67
N GLN A 445 -25.55 -4.49 -32.39
CA GLN A 445 -26.44 -5.14 -33.35
C GLN A 445 -27.74 -5.53 -32.63
N ASN A 446 -28.90 -5.24 -33.21
CA ASN A 446 -30.21 -5.49 -32.59
C ASN A 446 -30.34 -4.86 -31.19
N ASN A 447 -29.81 -3.64 -31.01
CA ASN A 447 -29.73 -2.92 -29.74
C ASN A 447 -28.94 -3.64 -28.62
N LYS A 448 -28.13 -4.66 -28.95
CA LYS A 448 -27.25 -5.34 -28.00
C LYS A 448 -25.79 -5.01 -28.25
N LEU A 449 -25.05 -4.73 -27.18
CA LEU A 449 -23.60 -4.61 -27.16
C LEU A 449 -22.97 -6.00 -27.35
N LYS A 450 -22.07 -6.10 -28.33
CA LYS A 450 -21.34 -7.31 -28.71
C LYS A 450 -19.86 -7.01 -28.88
N LEU A 451 -19.05 -8.05 -28.79
CA LEU A 451 -17.62 -8.02 -29.06
C LEU A 451 -17.29 -8.92 -30.26
N TYR A 452 -16.33 -8.45 -31.03
CA TYR A 452 -15.69 -9.19 -32.10
C TYR A 452 -14.21 -9.36 -31.76
N PHE A 453 -13.71 -10.60 -31.74
CA PHE A 453 -12.29 -10.89 -31.53
C PHE A 453 -11.59 -11.09 -32.87
N GLU A 454 -10.54 -10.31 -33.13
CA GLU A 454 -9.77 -10.40 -34.37
C GLU A 454 -8.73 -11.53 -34.31
N ARG A 455 -8.92 -12.56 -35.16
CA ARG A 455 -8.02 -13.72 -35.30
C ARG A 455 -7.90 -14.17 -36.76
N PRO A 456 -6.88 -14.98 -37.13
CA PRO A 456 -6.79 -15.59 -38.46
C PRO A 456 -8.06 -16.35 -38.82
N THR A 457 -8.54 -16.17 -40.05
CA THR A 457 -9.74 -16.83 -40.58
C THR A 457 -9.49 -17.33 -42.00
N ASP A 458 -9.98 -18.54 -42.30
CA ASP A 458 -9.75 -19.19 -43.60
C ASP A 458 -10.78 -18.77 -44.67
N ASN A 459 -12.01 -18.47 -44.26
CA ASN A 459 -13.11 -18.11 -45.14
C ASN A 459 -13.49 -16.62 -45.03
N SER A 460 -13.99 -16.04 -46.11
CA SER A 460 -14.51 -14.67 -46.11
C SER A 460 -16.01 -14.68 -45.80
N VAL A 461 -16.47 -13.65 -45.08
CA VAL A 461 -17.88 -13.46 -44.71
C VAL A 461 -18.72 -13.00 -45.90
N MET A 462 -18.11 -12.34 -46.89
CA MET A 462 -18.81 -11.86 -48.08
C MET A 462 -17.85 -11.70 -49.26
N LEU A 463 -18.37 -11.85 -50.49
CA LEU A 463 -17.65 -11.63 -51.74
C LEU A 463 -18.14 -10.34 -52.41
N PHE A 464 -17.24 -9.51 -52.88
CA PHE A 464 -17.54 -8.32 -53.66
C PHE A 464 -16.89 -8.39 -55.03
N ASN A 465 -17.69 -8.19 -56.08
CA ASN A 465 -17.25 -8.08 -57.46
C ASN A 465 -18.01 -6.95 -58.17
N PHE A 466 -17.80 -6.76 -59.48
CA PHE A 466 -18.45 -5.67 -60.23
C PHE A 466 -20.00 -5.72 -60.24
N ARG A 467 -20.64 -6.80 -59.76
CA ARG A 467 -22.10 -6.93 -59.70
C ARG A 467 -22.69 -6.27 -58.45
N ASN A 468 -21.96 -6.25 -57.34
CA ASN A 468 -22.40 -5.65 -56.07
C ASN A 468 -21.55 -4.46 -55.60
N ILE A 469 -20.48 -4.14 -56.33
CA ILE A 469 -19.78 -2.86 -56.24
C ILE A 469 -20.46 -1.86 -57.18
N ILE A 470 -20.83 -0.69 -56.67
CA ILE A 470 -21.43 0.38 -57.46
C ILE A 470 -20.40 0.91 -58.48
N PRO A 471 -20.78 1.06 -59.77
CA PRO A 471 -19.88 1.60 -60.80
C PRO A 471 -19.24 2.93 -60.40
N ASP A 472 -18.00 3.16 -60.85
CA ASP A 472 -17.20 4.38 -60.61
C ASP A 472 -16.87 4.71 -59.14
N SER A 473 -17.20 3.84 -58.18
CA SER A 473 -16.89 4.05 -56.75
C SER A 473 -15.54 3.46 -56.30
N TYR A 474 -15.00 2.49 -57.03
CA TYR A 474 -13.85 1.70 -56.59
C TYR A 474 -12.52 2.47 -56.64
N LYS A 475 -11.87 2.59 -55.49
CA LYS A 475 -10.55 3.20 -55.29
C LYS A 475 -9.60 2.16 -54.67
N HIS A 476 -8.35 2.20 -55.12
CA HIS A 476 -7.30 1.30 -54.66
C HIS A 476 -6.03 2.10 -54.41
N ASP A 477 -5.62 2.13 -53.16
CA ASP A 477 -4.42 2.82 -52.70
C ASP A 477 -3.35 1.81 -52.33
N LEU A 478 -2.16 1.99 -52.88
CA LEU A 478 -1.00 1.15 -52.63
C LEU A 478 0.09 1.99 -51.97
N THR A 479 0.47 1.62 -50.76
CA THR A 479 1.51 2.29 -49.99
C THR A 479 2.81 1.49 -50.09
N PHE A 480 3.89 2.15 -50.52
CA PHE A 480 5.23 1.57 -50.57
C PHE A 480 6.05 2.08 -49.38
N GLY A 481 6.04 1.31 -48.28
CA GLY A 481 6.70 1.69 -47.04
C GLY A 481 6.01 1.07 -45.82
N VAL A 482 6.46 1.44 -44.63
CA VAL A 482 5.71 1.22 -43.39
C VAL A 482 4.65 2.32 -43.31
N MET A 483 3.45 1.99 -42.81
CA MET A 483 2.36 2.95 -42.66
C MET A 483 2.84 4.22 -41.91
N ASP A 484 2.54 5.40 -42.46
CA ASP A 484 2.89 6.73 -41.94
C ASP A 484 4.42 7.02 -41.79
N ASP A 485 5.28 6.30 -42.51
CA ASP A 485 6.75 6.44 -42.49
C ASP A 485 7.39 6.28 -41.09
N TYR A 486 6.73 5.52 -40.21
CA TYR A 486 7.31 5.13 -38.92
C TYR A 486 8.42 4.07 -39.12
N ASP A 487 9.54 4.23 -38.40
CA ASP A 487 10.69 3.30 -38.47
C ASP A 487 10.76 2.33 -37.28
N GLY A 488 9.80 2.41 -36.35
CA GLY A 488 9.66 1.51 -35.20
C GLY A 488 8.34 1.69 -34.45
N LEU A 489 8.16 0.92 -33.38
CA LEU A 489 7.08 1.00 -32.41
C LEU A 489 7.66 1.07 -31.00
N ILE A 490 7.15 2.01 -30.19
CA ILE A 490 7.33 2.03 -28.74
C ILE A 490 5.97 1.75 -28.12
N TYR A 491 5.84 0.59 -27.49
CA TYR A 491 4.64 0.22 -26.75
C TYR A 491 4.89 0.32 -25.25
N GLU A 492 4.19 1.24 -24.60
CA GLU A 492 4.30 1.51 -23.17
C GLU A 492 3.20 0.79 -22.40
N TYR A 493 3.55 0.01 -21.37
CA TYR A 493 2.61 -0.62 -20.43
C TYR A 493 3.04 -0.39 -18.98
N THR A 494 2.14 -0.64 -18.02
CA THR A 494 2.41 -0.43 -16.59
C THR A 494 2.81 -1.74 -15.92
N ASP A 495 3.99 -1.82 -15.31
CA ASP A 495 4.43 -3.02 -14.59
C ASP A 495 3.53 -3.30 -13.38
N PRO A 496 3.16 -4.57 -13.11
CA PRO A 496 2.28 -4.89 -12.00
C PRO A 496 2.96 -4.73 -10.62
N THR A 497 4.29 -4.73 -10.57
CA THR A 497 5.09 -4.80 -9.33
C THR A 497 5.30 -3.43 -8.71
N ASP A 498 5.61 -2.42 -9.51
CA ASP A 498 6.03 -1.09 -9.05
C ASP A 498 5.31 0.07 -9.75
N ASP A 499 4.32 -0.23 -10.60
CA ASP A 499 3.60 0.75 -11.43
C ASP A 499 4.51 1.57 -12.37
N SER A 500 5.74 1.12 -12.60
CA SER A 500 6.65 1.76 -13.55
C SER A 500 6.15 1.58 -14.99
N ARG A 501 6.41 2.57 -15.83
CA ARG A 501 6.11 2.51 -17.26
C ARG A 501 7.24 1.80 -17.99
N ILE A 502 6.95 0.63 -18.56
CA ILE A 502 7.90 -0.18 -19.31
C ILE A 502 7.62 -0.03 -20.81
N ASN A 503 8.69 0.19 -21.57
CA ASN A 503 8.64 0.34 -23.02
C ASN A 503 9.16 -0.92 -23.71
N ILE A 504 8.34 -1.46 -24.61
CA ILE A 504 8.74 -2.47 -25.61
C ILE A 504 9.14 -1.71 -26.88
N TYR A 505 10.37 -1.94 -27.34
CA TYR A 505 10.92 -1.31 -28.54
C TYR A 505 10.97 -2.33 -29.68
N LEU A 506 10.32 -2.03 -30.80
CA LEU A 506 10.35 -2.86 -32.01
C LEU A 506 10.79 -2.01 -33.21
N PRO A 507 11.69 -2.51 -34.09
CA PRO A 507 12.43 -3.77 -33.96
C PRO A 507 13.56 -3.67 -32.92
N ASP A 508 14.06 -2.47 -32.65
CA ASP A 508 15.10 -2.18 -31.67
C ASP A 508 14.99 -0.72 -31.17
N LYS A 509 15.93 -0.29 -30.32
CA LYS A 509 16.01 1.07 -29.78
C LYS A 509 16.58 2.12 -30.76
N GLY A 510 16.94 1.70 -31.98
CA GLY A 510 17.58 2.56 -32.99
C GLY A 510 16.60 3.35 -33.86
N ALA A 511 15.29 3.16 -33.69
CA ALA A 511 14.23 3.89 -34.38
C ALA A 511 14.30 5.41 -34.09
N LYS A 512 14.23 6.23 -35.14
CA LYS A 512 14.29 7.71 -35.07
C LYS A 512 12.91 8.36 -35.10
N ASN A 513 11.95 7.72 -35.75
CA ASN A 513 10.55 8.11 -35.82
C ASN A 513 9.65 6.92 -35.46
N PRO A 514 9.66 6.46 -34.20
CA PRO A 514 8.80 5.37 -33.78
C PRO A 514 7.35 5.85 -33.56
N LYS A 515 6.39 4.96 -33.80
CA LYS A 515 5.02 5.15 -33.33
C LYS A 515 4.95 4.89 -31.83
N GLU A 516 4.52 5.87 -31.06
CA GLU A 516 4.34 5.71 -29.61
C GLU A 516 2.90 5.30 -29.29
N VAL A 517 2.74 4.18 -28.60
CA VAL A 517 1.45 3.67 -28.13
C VAL A 517 1.50 3.55 -26.62
N LYS A 518 0.66 4.34 -25.95
CA LYS A 518 0.45 4.26 -24.50
C LYS A 518 -0.75 3.36 -24.23
N SER A 519 -0.49 2.16 -23.73
CA SER A 519 -1.56 1.21 -23.44
C SER A 519 -2.33 1.61 -22.19
N VAL A 520 -3.64 1.33 -22.21
CA VAL A 520 -4.55 1.48 -21.07
C VAL A 520 -5.07 0.10 -20.73
N GLY A 521 -5.01 -0.29 -19.46
CA GLY A 521 -5.54 -1.58 -19.02
C GLY A 521 -4.60 -2.79 -19.16
N VAL A 522 -3.43 -2.63 -19.78
CA VAL A 522 -2.43 -3.70 -19.95
C VAL A 522 -1.38 -3.58 -18.85
N ARG A 523 -1.35 -4.54 -17.93
CA ARG A 523 -0.32 -4.62 -16.88
C ARG A 523 0.65 -5.79 -17.08
N ASN A 524 0.19 -6.94 -17.59
CA ASN A 524 1.09 -8.08 -17.71
C ASN A 524 1.96 -7.99 -18.99
N LYS A 525 3.22 -8.45 -18.88
CA LYS A 525 4.22 -8.40 -19.95
C LYS A 525 3.82 -9.19 -21.21
N TRP A 526 3.04 -10.25 -21.03
CA TRP A 526 2.67 -11.17 -22.12
C TRP A 526 1.62 -10.54 -23.04
N GLN A 527 0.57 -9.99 -22.44
CA GLN A 527 -0.45 -9.20 -23.13
C GLN A 527 0.16 -7.98 -23.82
N ALA A 528 1.13 -7.31 -23.18
CA ALA A 528 1.88 -6.22 -23.79
C ALA A 528 2.67 -6.67 -25.04
N HIS A 529 3.35 -7.83 -24.97
CA HIS A 529 4.06 -8.41 -26.12
C HIS A 529 3.12 -8.70 -27.28
N PHE A 530 2.01 -9.40 -27.03
CA PHE A 530 1.03 -9.73 -28.06
C PHE A 530 0.46 -8.46 -28.74
N ASN A 531 0.15 -7.43 -27.96
CA ASN A 531 -0.32 -6.14 -28.49
C ASN A 531 0.75 -5.42 -29.31
N ALA A 532 1.96 -5.30 -28.78
CA ALA A 532 3.07 -4.63 -29.45
C ALA A 532 3.38 -5.28 -30.82
N TYR A 533 3.51 -6.61 -30.85
CA TYR A 533 3.81 -7.31 -32.10
C TYR A 533 2.65 -7.29 -33.09
N ARG A 534 1.39 -7.33 -32.64
CA ARG A 534 0.24 -7.23 -33.56
C ARG A 534 0.18 -5.88 -34.24
N ILE A 535 0.40 -4.80 -33.48
CA ILE A 535 0.46 -3.44 -34.03
C ILE A 535 1.65 -3.32 -35.00
N TRP A 536 2.82 -3.81 -34.60
CA TRP A 536 4.04 -3.76 -35.41
C TRP A 536 3.91 -4.53 -36.73
N ASN A 537 3.38 -5.75 -36.69
CA ASN A 537 3.18 -6.57 -37.87
C ASN A 537 2.13 -5.95 -38.82
N LYS A 538 1.05 -5.38 -38.29
CA LYS A 538 0.09 -4.61 -39.10
C LYS A 538 0.76 -3.44 -39.81
N MET A 539 1.56 -2.64 -39.11
CA MET A 539 2.27 -1.51 -39.74
C MET A 539 3.20 -1.92 -40.89
N ARG A 540 3.84 -3.10 -40.79
CA ARG A 540 4.79 -3.61 -41.80
C ARG A 540 4.14 -4.25 -43.02
N PHE A 541 3.04 -4.98 -42.79
CA PHE A 541 2.41 -5.80 -43.83
C PHE A 541 1.11 -5.19 -44.39
N GLN A 542 0.59 -4.12 -43.77
CA GLN A 542 -0.51 -3.33 -44.32
C GLN A 542 0.03 -2.43 -45.42
N ARG A 543 -0.22 -2.82 -46.67
CA ARG A 543 0.29 -2.13 -47.88
C ARG A 543 -0.79 -1.70 -48.85
N LYS A 544 -2.00 -2.27 -48.72
CA LYS A 544 -3.12 -1.98 -49.62
C LYS A 544 -4.32 -1.52 -48.83
N SER A 545 -4.97 -0.48 -49.32
CA SER A 545 -6.28 -0.03 -48.87
C SER A 545 -7.20 0.07 -50.09
N ILE A 546 -8.45 -0.36 -49.92
CA ILE A 546 -9.49 -0.24 -50.94
C ILE A 546 -10.69 0.49 -50.36
N THR A 547 -11.34 1.29 -51.19
CA THR A 547 -12.57 2.00 -50.84
C THR A 547 -13.57 1.86 -51.98
N PHE A 548 -14.80 1.44 -51.70
CA PHE A 548 -15.84 1.29 -52.71
C PHE A 548 -17.24 1.39 -52.10
N ASP A 549 -18.22 1.74 -52.93
CA ASP A 549 -19.63 1.73 -52.53
C ASP A 549 -20.22 0.37 -52.86
N ALA A 550 -20.83 -0.26 -51.86
CA ALA A 550 -21.36 -1.61 -51.92
C ALA A 550 -22.88 -1.62 -51.85
N ALA A 551 -23.49 -2.63 -52.48
CA ALA A 551 -24.93 -2.91 -52.43
C ALA A 551 -25.44 -3.20 -50.98
N PRO A 552 -26.78 -3.28 -50.75
CA PRO A 552 -27.37 -3.36 -49.40
C PRO A 552 -26.89 -4.54 -48.54
N GLU A 553 -26.43 -5.63 -49.15
CA GLU A 553 -25.87 -6.79 -48.43
C GLU A 553 -24.68 -6.44 -47.51
N SER A 554 -23.99 -5.32 -47.78
CA SER A 554 -22.93 -4.77 -46.93
C SER A 554 -23.39 -4.36 -45.53
N GLU A 555 -24.69 -4.24 -45.26
CA GLU A 555 -25.25 -4.01 -43.92
C GLU A 555 -24.97 -5.14 -42.93
N LEU A 556 -24.68 -6.35 -43.42
CA LEU A 556 -24.36 -7.50 -42.59
C LEU A 556 -22.92 -7.48 -42.07
N LEU A 557 -22.04 -6.68 -42.68
CA LEU A 557 -20.63 -6.63 -42.31
C LEU A 557 -20.39 -5.92 -40.98
N VAL A 558 -19.50 -6.48 -40.18
CA VAL A 558 -18.96 -5.88 -38.95
C VAL A 558 -17.53 -5.40 -39.22
N LEU A 559 -17.05 -4.46 -38.40
CA LEU A 559 -15.64 -4.05 -38.42
C LEU A 559 -14.74 -5.28 -38.22
N ARG A 560 -13.62 -5.30 -38.95
CA ARG A 560 -12.63 -6.39 -38.98
C ARG A 560 -13.09 -7.70 -39.62
N ASP A 561 -14.30 -7.77 -40.19
CA ASP A 561 -14.68 -8.93 -41.00
C ASP A 561 -13.74 -9.11 -42.20
N ARG A 562 -13.39 -10.37 -42.47
CA ARG A 562 -12.63 -10.76 -43.66
C ARG A 562 -13.59 -10.86 -44.84
N ILE A 563 -13.40 -10.00 -45.84
CA ILE A 563 -14.17 -9.97 -47.09
C ILE A 563 -13.27 -10.34 -48.27
N ALA A 564 -13.83 -10.96 -49.31
CA ALA A 564 -13.13 -11.19 -50.57
C ALA A 564 -13.53 -10.12 -51.58
N VAL A 565 -12.60 -9.37 -52.16
CA VAL A 565 -12.91 -8.28 -53.10
C VAL A 565 -12.15 -8.47 -54.41
N ALA A 566 -12.90 -8.65 -55.51
CA ALA A 566 -12.37 -8.77 -56.85
C ALA A 566 -12.06 -7.39 -57.44
N ASP A 567 -10.77 -7.09 -57.60
CA ASP A 567 -10.29 -6.01 -58.47
C ASP A 567 -10.52 -6.36 -59.95
N TYR A 568 -11.56 -5.78 -60.56
CA TYR A 568 -11.93 -6.01 -61.96
C TYR A 568 -11.01 -5.32 -62.98
N ARG A 569 -10.06 -4.49 -62.54
CA ARG A 569 -9.17 -3.72 -63.43
C ARG A 569 -7.96 -4.51 -63.92
N ASN A 570 -7.59 -5.57 -63.21
CA ASN A 570 -6.30 -6.24 -63.41
C ASN A 570 -6.36 -7.54 -64.26
N GLY A 571 -7.54 -7.98 -64.68
CA GLY A 571 -7.74 -9.20 -65.49
C GLY A 571 -7.38 -10.52 -64.80
N ILE A 572 -6.83 -10.47 -63.59
CA ILE A 572 -6.47 -11.63 -62.76
C ILE A 572 -7.72 -12.19 -62.07
N HIS A 573 -8.60 -11.29 -61.61
CA HIS A 573 -9.86 -11.66 -60.98
C HIS A 573 -10.96 -11.75 -62.04
N GLN A 574 -11.40 -12.98 -62.33
CA GLN A 574 -12.41 -13.25 -63.34
C GLN A 574 -13.74 -13.51 -62.63
N SER A 575 -14.64 -12.51 -62.62
CA SER A 575 -15.83 -12.52 -61.77
C SER A 575 -17.13 -12.41 -62.56
N GLY A 576 -18.25 -12.71 -61.89
CA GLY A 576 -19.59 -12.56 -62.47
C GLY A 576 -20.67 -13.20 -61.59
N GLU A 577 -21.72 -13.70 -62.23
CA GLU A 577 -22.81 -14.45 -61.61
C GLU A 577 -22.95 -15.83 -62.27
N VAL A 578 -23.39 -16.81 -61.50
CA VAL A 578 -23.67 -18.16 -62.00
C VAL A 578 -25.05 -18.14 -62.66
N VAL A 579 -25.12 -18.60 -63.91
CA VAL A 579 -26.36 -18.61 -64.71
C VAL A 579 -27.09 -19.95 -64.60
N GLN A 580 -26.32 -21.04 -64.53
CA GLN A 580 -26.89 -22.39 -64.51
C GLN A 580 -25.93 -23.38 -63.83
N GLN A 581 -26.48 -24.41 -63.19
CA GLN A 581 -25.73 -25.53 -62.63
C GLN A 581 -26.26 -26.88 -63.17
N GLU A 582 -25.36 -27.73 -63.65
CA GLU A 582 -25.61 -29.11 -64.09
C GLU A 582 -24.64 -30.05 -63.36
N GLY A 583 -25.03 -30.53 -62.18
CA GLY A 583 -24.15 -31.33 -61.31
C GLY A 583 -22.93 -30.52 -60.85
N LEU A 584 -21.74 -30.92 -61.29
CA LEU A 584 -20.46 -30.23 -61.02
C LEU A 584 -20.12 -29.16 -62.07
N VAL A 585 -20.88 -29.03 -63.14
CA VAL A 585 -20.63 -28.04 -64.20
C VAL A 585 -21.43 -26.78 -63.91
N LEU A 586 -20.75 -25.63 -63.87
CA LEU A 586 -21.38 -24.31 -63.79
C LEU A 586 -21.27 -23.59 -65.12
N THR A 587 -22.37 -22.98 -65.56
CA THR A 587 -22.40 -21.99 -66.65
C THR A 587 -22.33 -20.60 -66.03
N LEU A 588 -21.30 -19.84 -66.40
CA LEU A 588 -20.99 -18.52 -65.86
C LEU A 588 -21.46 -17.41 -66.82
N SER A 589 -21.68 -16.21 -66.28
CA SER A 589 -22.10 -15.04 -67.09
C SER A 589 -21.03 -14.47 -68.01
N HIS A 590 -19.75 -14.76 -67.75
CA HIS A 590 -18.59 -14.28 -68.51
C HIS A 590 -17.62 -15.44 -68.78
N ASP A 591 -16.78 -15.26 -69.80
CA ASP A 591 -15.72 -16.22 -70.14
C ASP A 591 -14.63 -16.24 -69.06
N VAL A 592 -14.07 -17.42 -68.81
CA VAL A 592 -12.93 -17.62 -67.90
C VAL A 592 -11.75 -18.21 -68.68
N ASP A 593 -10.65 -17.48 -68.68
CA ASP A 593 -9.39 -17.89 -69.29
C ASP A 593 -8.52 -18.65 -68.27
N PHE A 594 -8.19 -19.90 -68.62
CA PHE A 594 -7.32 -20.78 -67.87
C PHE A 594 -5.93 -20.87 -68.52
N ILE A 595 -4.88 -20.62 -67.75
CA ILE A 595 -3.48 -20.76 -68.19
C ILE A 595 -3.03 -22.20 -67.99
N ALA A 596 -2.44 -22.81 -69.03
CA ALA A 596 -1.93 -24.18 -68.98
C ALA A 596 -0.87 -24.36 -67.88
N GLY A 597 -0.98 -25.43 -67.09
CA GLY A 597 -0.04 -25.76 -66.01
C GLY A 597 -0.28 -25.00 -64.70
N LYS A 598 -1.35 -24.22 -64.59
CA LYS A 598 -1.76 -23.53 -63.36
C LYS A 598 -3.06 -24.12 -62.81
N SER A 599 -3.17 -24.10 -61.49
CA SER A 599 -4.38 -24.49 -60.76
C SER A 599 -5.25 -23.27 -60.47
N TYR A 600 -6.56 -23.46 -60.46
CA TYR A 600 -7.54 -22.40 -60.26
C TYR A 600 -8.55 -22.81 -59.20
N VAL A 601 -9.07 -21.79 -58.51
CA VAL A 601 -10.15 -21.91 -57.53
C VAL A 601 -11.26 -20.92 -57.85
N ILE A 602 -12.49 -21.30 -57.54
CA ILE A 602 -13.67 -20.45 -57.61
C ILE A 602 -14.19 -20.16 -56.21
N TYR A 603 -14.40 -18.87 -55.94
CA TYR A 603 -15.12 -18.38 -54.76
C TYR A 603 -16.60 -18.24 -55.15
N LEU A 604 -17.49 -18.86 -54.39
CA LEU A 604 -18.94 -18.79 -54.60
C LEU A 604 -19.60 -18.24 -53.34
N GLN A 605 -20.41 -17.19 -53.47
CA GLN A 605 -21.21 -16.71 -52.34
C GLN A 605 -22.52 -17.49 -52.22
N MET A 606 -22.69 -18.16 -51.09
CA MET A 606 -23.87 -18.96 -50.77
C MET A 606 -25.03 -18.09 -50.27
N ALA A 607 -26.22 -18.68 -50.24
CA ALA A 607 -27.45 -18.01 -49.79
C ALA A 607 -27.43 -17.57 -48.31
N ASP A 608 -26.60 -18.22 -47.48
CA ASP A 608 -26.39 -17.90 -46.07
C ASP A 608 -25.30 -16.85 -45.83
N GLY A 609 -24.75 -16.28 -46.92
CA GLY A 609 -23.67 -15.30 -46.88
C GLY A 609 -22.27 -15.91 -46.87
N THR A 610 -22.12 -17.22 -46.62
CA THR A 610 -20.80 -17.85 -46.59
C THR A 610 -20.15 -17.88 -47.98
N VAL A 611 -18.83 -17.72 -48.02
CA VAL A 611 -18.06 -17.87 -49.27
C VAL A 611 -17.41 -19.24 -49.30
N ASP A 612 -17.82 -20.06 -50.27
CA ASP A 612 -17.27 -21.39 -50.48
C ASP A 612 -16.12 -21.36 -51.49
N LEU A 613 -15.02 -22.04 -51.15
CA LEU A 613 -13.81 -22.13 -51.98
C LEU A 613 -13.67 -23.53 -52.58
N ILE A 614 -13.68 -23.62 -53.91
CA ILE A 614 -13.70 -24.90 -54.62
C ILE A 614 -12.64 -24.92 -55.74
N PRO A 615 -11.79 -25.96 -55.83
CA PRO A 615 -10.92 -26.17 -56.99
C PRO A 615 -11.72 -26.31 -58.28
N VAL A 616 -11.26 -25.70 -59.37
CA VAL A 616 -12.03 -25.64 -60.61
C VAL A 616 -11.15 -25.93 -61.84
N THR A 617 -11.74 -26.60 -62.82
CA THR A 617 -11.11 -26.92 -64.12
C THR A 617 -11.95 -26.39 -65.29
N PRO A 618 -11.34 -26.15 -66.47
CA PRO A 618 -12.07 -25.68 -67.64
C PRO A 618 -13.11 -26.71 -68.10
N GLY A 619 -14.32 -26.22 -68.42
CA GLY A 619 -15.40 -27.02 -68.97
C GLY A 619 -15.40 -27.09 -70.49
N SER A 620 -16.54 -27.47 -71.07
CA SER A 620 -16.68 -27.66 -72.53
C SER A 620 -16.69 -26.37 -73.34
N ALA A 621 -16.81 -25.21 -72.69
CA ALA A 621 -16.82 -23.88 -73.29
C ALA A 621 -16.11 -22.89 -72.34
N LYS A 622 -15.69 -21.72 -72.84
CA LYS A 622 -14.96 -20.72 -72.06
C LYS A 622 -15.73 -20.18 -70.84
N ASN A 623 -17.05 -20.12 -70.91
CA ASN A 623 -17.91 -19.73 -69.80
C ASN A 623 -18.42 -20.92 -68.96
N LYS A 624 -17.90 -22.14 -69.19
CA LYS A 624 -18.27 -23.33 -68.42
C LYS A 624 -17.08 -23.81 -67.61
N VAL A 625 -17.34 -24.12 -66.34
CA VAL A 625 -16.30 -24.60 -65.42
C VAL A 625 -16.77 -25.85 -64.68
N VAL A 626 -15.84 -26.74 -64.36
CA VAL A 626 -16.11 -28.00 -63.63
C VAL A 626 -15.53 -27.93 -62.23
N LEU A 627 -16.40 -28.02 -61.23
CA LEU A 627 -16.07 -28.00 -59.81
C LEU A 627 -15.43 -29.33 -59.36
N GLY A 628 -14.43 -29.26 -58.48
CA GLY A 628 -13.83 -30.44 -57.85
C GLY A 628 -14.73 -31.14 -56.82
N ARG A 629 -15.73 -30.42 -56.28
CA ARG A 629 -16.79 -30.96 -55.41
C ARG A 629 -18.08 -30.15 -55.55
N LEU A 630 -19.19 -30.70 -55.07
CA LEU A 630 -20.43 -29.95 -54.96
C LEU A 630 -20.24 -28.77 -53.97
N PRO A 631 -20.89 -27.62 -54.24
CA PRO A 631 -20.94 -26.52 -53.28
C PRO A 631 -21.59 -26.96 -51.96
N ASN A 632 -21.16 -26.33 -50.86
CA ASN A 632 -21.66 -26.65 -49.52
C ASN A 632 -23.13 -26.26 -49.27
N GLY A 633 -23.72 -25.46 -50.17
CA GLY A 633 -25.13 -25.07 -50.16
C GLY A 633 -25.73 -24.99 -51.56
N ALA A 634 -27.05 -24.90 -51.64
CA ALA A 634 -27.73 -24.71 -52.92
C ALA A 634 -27.44 -23.30 -53.48
N LEU A 635 -27.11 -23.22 -54.77
CA LEU A 635 -26.89 -21.95 -55.47
C LEU A 635 -28.21 -21.25 -55.76
N LYS A 636 -28.22 -19.91 -55.67
CA LYS A 636 -29.35 -19.08 -56.09
C LYS A 636 -29.19 -18.70 -57.56
N LEU A 637 -30.11 -19.22 -58.39
CA LEU A 637 -30.05 -19.11 -59.85
C LEU A 637 -31.40 -18.65 -60.44
N SER A 638 -32.38 -18.31 -59.60
CA SER A 638 -33.72 -17.96 -60.09
C SER A 638 -33.70 -16.55 -60.70
N PRO A 639 -34.27 -16.34 -61.89
CA PRO A 639 -34.45 -15.00 -62.45
C PRO A 639 -35.28 -14.05 -61.57
N ASP A 640 -36.08 -14.59 -60.65
CA ASP A 640 -36.91 -13.83 -59.70
C ASP A 640 -36.16 -13.46 -58.41
N ASP A 641 -34.95 -13.97 -58.18
CA ASP A 641 -34.13 -13.61 -57.02
C ASP A 641 -33.48 -12.23 -57.22
N PHE A 642 -33.50 -11.38 -56.19
CA PHE A 642 -32.87 -10.05 -56.23
C PHE A 642 -31.35 -10.10 -56.41
N VAL A 643 -30.69 -11.20 -56.00
CA VAL A 643 -29.25 -11.42 -56.13
C VAL A 643 -28.99 -12.90 -56.42
N ASN A 644 -28.43 -13.18 -57.61
CA ASN A 644 -27.95 -14.51 -57.98
C ASN A 644 -26.61 -14.82 -57.32
N THR A 645 -26.23 -16.10 -57.23
CA THR A 645 -24.93 -16.49 -56.68
C THR A 645 -23.80 -15.88 -57.51
N ILE A 646 -23.04 -14.98 -56.88
CA ILE A 646 -21.86 -14.36 -57.46
C ILE A 646 -20.63 -15.24 -57.31
N TYR A 647 -19.71 -15.09 -58.26
CA TYR A 647 -18.46 -15.84 -58.28
C TYR A 647 -17.24 -14.95 -58.55
N THR A 648 -16.08 -15.46 -58.16
CA THR A 648 -14.77 -14.97 -58.62
C THR A 648 -13.82 -16.16 -58.79
N VAL A 649 -13.25 -16.32 -59.99
CA VAL A 649 -12.23 -17.30 -60.32
C VAL A 649 -10.87 -16.65 -60.28
N VAL A 650 -9.93 -17.28 -59.59
CA VAL A 650 -8.53 -16.87 -59.51
C VAL A 650 -7.60 -18.05 -59.62
N ASN A 651 -6.37 -17.76 -60.03
CA ASN A 651 -5.27 -18.70 -59.97
C ASN A 651 -4.87 -18.95 -58.51
N ASP A 652 -4.44 -20.17 -58.19
CA ASP A 652 -3.94 -20.53 -56.86
C ASP A 652 -2.79 -19.62 -56.37
N ASP A 653 -1.93 -19.16 -57.27
CA ASP A 653 -0.81 -18.25 -56.95
C ASP A 653 -1.30 -16.86 -56.53
N THR A 654 -2.50 -16.47 -56.96
CA THR A 654 -3.10 -15.15 -56.71
C THR A 654 -4.24 -15.21 -55.70
N LYS A 655 -4.56 -16.36 -55.11
CA LYS A 655 -5.67 -16.48 -54.15
C LYS A 655 -5.55 -15.53 -52.95
N GLY A 656 -4.31 -15.17 -52.57
CA GLY A 656 -4.02 -14.21 -51.50
C GLY A 656 -4.29 -12.74 -51.84
N SER A 657 -4.65 -12.38 -53.08
CA SER A 657 -4.95 -10.98 -53.45
C SER A 657 -6.40 -10.56 -53.23
N LEU A 658 -7.31 -11.50 -52.98
CA LEU A 658 -8.73 -11.25 -52.75
C LEU A 658 -9.09 -10.83 -51.31
N PRO A 659 -8.48 -11.39 -50.24
CA PRO A 659 -8.97 -11.10 -48.89
C PRO A 659 -8.55 -9.72 -48.35
N TYR A 660 -9.53 -8.98 -47.82
CA TYR A 660 -9.37 -7.71 -47.12
C TYR A 660 -10.10 -7.75 -45.76
N LEU A 661 -9.67 -6.92 -44.81
CA LEU A 661 -10.33 -6.70 -43.52
C LEU A 661 -11.08 -5.37 -43.55
N VAL A 662 -12.35 -5.38 -43.18
CA VAL A 662 -13.17 -4.15 -43.09
C VAL A 662 -12.59 -3.22 -42.03
N ALA A 663 -12.19 -2.02 -42.44
CA ALA A 663 -11.66 -0.98 -41.55
C ALA A 663 -12.73 0.07 -41.19
N LYS A 664 -13.63 0.38 -42.13
CA LYS A 664 -14.71 1.34 -41.92
C LYS A 664 -15.92 0.99 -42.80
N ARG A 665 -17.11 1.31 -42.31
CA ARG A 665 -18.37 1.27 -43.05
C ARG A 665 -19.17 2.54 -42.78
N GLU A 666 -19.58 3.23 -43.84
CA GLU A 666 -20.36 4.47 -43.75
C GLU A 666 -21.58 4.39 -44.67
N PRO A 667 -22.79 4.71 -44.18
CA PRO A 667 -23.98 4.74 -45.03
C PRO A 667 -23.91 5.94 -45.98
N VAL A 668 -24.15 5.71 -47.27
CA VAL A 668 -24.25 6.77 -48.29
C VAL A 668 -25.72 7.16 -48.48
N ASP A 669 -26.58 6.16 -48.67
CA ASP A 669 -28.03 6.31 -48.77
C ASP A 669 -28.74 5.08 -48.16
N GLN A 670 -30.04 4.90 -48.43
CA GLN A 670 -30.83 3.78 -47.89
C GLN A 670 -30.45 2.41 -48.48
N PHE A 671 -29.67 2.35 -49.56
CA PHE A 671 -29.39 1.12 -50.30
C PHE A 671 -27.90 0.91 -50.61
N SER A 672 -27.01 1.73 -50.06
CA SER A 672 -25.57 1.63 -50.31
C SER A 672 -24.73 2.10 -49.12
N ASN A 673 -23.59 1.41 -48.93
CA ASN A 673 -22.60 1.74 -47.92
C ASN A 673 -21.22 1.87 -48.56
N THR A 674 -20.46 2.91 -48.19
CA THR A 674 -19.04 3.00 -48.49
C THR A 674 -18.27 2.07 -47.54
N ILE A 675 -17.50 1.16 -48.11
CA ILE A 675 -16.63 0.22 -47.39
C ILE A 675 -15.18 0.63 -47.63
N THR A 676 -14.45 0.84 -46.52
CA THR A 676 -12.99 0.96 -46.54
C THR A 676 -12.41 -0.31 -45.93
N ALA A 677 -11.49 -0.96 -46.65
CA ALA A 677 -10.88 -2.20 -46.20
C ALA A 677 -9.36 -2.22 -46.45
N ILE A 678 -8.63 -2.88 -45.55
CA ILE A 678 -7.16 -3.04 -45.61
C ILE A 678 -6.81 -4.48 -46.01
N ASN A 679 -5.65 -4.73 -46.61
CA ASN A 679 -5.29 -6.10 -46.99
C ASN A 679 -5.29 -7.04 -45.78
N TYR A 680 -5.84 -8.24 -45.94
CA TYR A 680 -5.64 -9.33 -44.99
C TYR A 680 -4.26 -9.96 -45.24
N ASP A 681 -3.50 -10.16 -44.18
CA ASP A 681 -2.22 -10.86 -44.25
C ASP A 681 -2.08 -11.72 -42.99
N GLU A 682 -1.84 -13.02 -43.15
CA GLU A 682 -1.63 -13.94 -42.03
C GLU A 682 -0.47 -13.48 -41.13
N ARG A 683 0.47 -12.72 -41.70
CA ARG A 683 1.64 -12.24 -40.99
C ARG A 683 1.32 -11.20 -39.92
N TYR A 684 0.11 -10.64 -39.90
CA TYR A 684 -0.36 -9.81 -38.78
C TYR A 684 -0.33 -10.55 -37.44
N TYR A 685 -0.46 -11.87 -37.47
CA TYR A 685 -0.65 -12.72 -36.30
C TYR A 685 0.58 -13.60 -35.96
N LEU A 686 1.74 -13.35 -36.60
CA LEU A 686 2.95 -14.19 -36.47
C LEU A 686 3.35 -14.49 -35.03
N ASN A 687 3.22 -13.50 -34.16
CA ASN A 687 3.73 -13.52 -32.79
C ASN A 687 2.64 -13.80 -31.73
N ASP A 688 1.40 -14.04 -32.18
CA ASP A 688 0.28 -14.30 -31.29
C ASP A 688 0.44 -15.61 -30.51
N LYS A 689 1.34 -16.47 -30.99
CA LYS A 689 1.59 -17.81 -30.47
C LYS A 689 2.96 -17.95 -29.80
N ASP A 690 3.70 -16.85 -29.59
CA ASP A 690 5.06 -16.90 -29.05
C ASP A 690 5.14 -17.51 -27.63
N PHE A 691 4.01 -17.56 -26.90
CA PHE A 691 3.95 -18.02 -25.50
C PHE A 691 2.77 -18.97 -25.19
N ILE A 692 2.40 -19.86 -26.11
CA ILE A 692 1.32 -20.85 -25.88
C ILE A 692 1.67 -21.83 -24.73
N ASP A 693 2.93 -22.23 -24.62
CA ASP A 693 3.41 -23.04 -23.49
C ASP A 693 3.94 -22.07 -22.44
N VAL A 694 3.22 -21.85 -21.33
CA VAL A 694 3.66 -20.98 -20.24
C VAL A 694 5.05 -21.45 -19.79
N PRO A 695 6.13 -20.71 -20.09
CA PRO A 695 7.44 -21.08 -19.58
C PRO A 695 7.37 -20.93 -18.07
N VAL A 696 7.79 -21.96 -17.33
CA VAL A 696 8.08 -21.80 -15.90
C VAL A 696 9.10 -20.68 -15.85
N ASP A 697 8.72 -19.53 -15.28
CA ASP A 697 9.67 -18.48 -14.98
C ASP A 697 10.73 -19.11 -14.06
N ASP A 698 11.91 -19.37 -14.61
CA ASP A 698 13.02 -20.05 -13.96
C ASP A 698 13.86 -19.06 -13.13
N SER A 699 13.54 -17.77 -13.21
CA SER A 699 14.17 -16.75 -12.39
C SER A 699 13.93 -17.07 -10.91
N PRO A 700 14.95 -17.00 -10.04
CA PRO A 700 14.74 -17.28 -8.63
C PRO A 700 13.81 -16.27 -7.95
N ILE A 701 12.95 -16.74 -7.07
CA ILE A 701 12.17 -15.92 -6.15
C ILE A 701 13.07 -15.55 -4.96
N TYR A 702 13.29 -14.24 -4.77
CA TYR A 702 14.20 -13.74 -3.73
C TYR A 702 13.45 -13.32 -2.47
N ILE A 703 13.87 -13.84 -1.31
CA ILE A 703 13.45 -13.42 0.03
C ILE A 703 14.54 -12.50 0.57
N ARG A 704 14.28 -11.18 0.55
CA ARG A 704 15.29 -10.13 0.76
C ARG A 704 15.27 -9.45 2.12
N TYR A 705 14.20 -9.65 2.90
CA TYR A 705 13.98 -8.99 4.18
C TYR A 705 13.63 -10.01 5.26
N ASP A 706 13.65 -9.57 6.52
CA ASP A 706 13.23 -10.39 7.65
C ASP A 706 11.74 -10.73 7.52
N GLN A 707 11.40 -11.98 7.73
CA GLN A 707 10.04 -12.51 7.51
C GLN A 707 9.71 -13.59 8.53
N LEU A 708 8.41 -13.83 8.75
CA LEU A 708 7.93 -14.92 9.61
C LEU A 708 7.11 -15.93 8.81
N ASP A 709 7.25 -17.22 9.16
CA ASP A 709 6.39 -18.34 8.74
C ASP A 709 6.15 -18.43 7.21
N ILE A 710 7.22 -18.50 6.43
CA ILE A 710 7.09 -18.51 4.96
C ILE A 710 6.56 -19.86 4.48
N ASN A 711 5.56 -19.84 3.60
CA ASN A 711 5.16 -21.00 2.82
C ASN A 711 5.60 -20.83 1.35
N LEU A 712 6.50 -21.69 0.85
CA LEU A 712 7.09 -21.53 -0.49
C LEU A 712 6.08 -21.70 -1.63
N ALA A 713 5.21 -22.72 -1.55
CA ALA A 713 4.16 -22.92 -2.55
C ALA A 713 3.20 -21.71 -2.60
N ARG A 714 2.83 -21.17 -1.44
CA ARG A 714 1.99 -19.97 -1.36
C ARG A 714 2.72 -18.72 -1.85
N LEU A 715 4.00 -18.58 -1.54
CA LEU A 715 4.85 -17.48 -2.00
C LEU A 715 4.95 -17.47 -3.53
N TYR A 716 5.13 -18.65 -4.13
CA TYR A 716 5.06 -18.78 -5.58
C TYR A 716 3.69 -18.36 -6.09
N GLN A 717 2.60 -18.84 -5.48
CA GLN A 717 1.25 -18.49 -5.91
C GLN A 717 0.95 -16.99 -5.84
N MET A 718 1.48 -16.31 -4.84
CA MET A 718 1.32 -14.87 -4.69
C MET A 718 2.10 -14.09 -5.75
N GLN A 719 3.30 -14.54 -6.14
CA GLN A 719 4.14 -13.82 -7.10
C GLN A 719 3.91 -14.22 -8.57
N ARG A 720 3.47 -15.45 -8.81
CA ARG A 720 3.47 -16.09 -10.14
C ARG A 720 2.18 -16.83 -10.50
N GLY A 721 1.18 -16.89 -9.61
CA GLY A 721 -0.09 -17.56 -9.87
C GLY A 721 -0.03 -19.08 -9.71
N ASP A 722 -0.80 -19.83 -10.49
CA ASP A 722 -0.93 -21.28 -10.25
C ASP A 722 0.40 -22.04 -10.32
N LEU A 723 0.52 -23.09 -9.50
CA LEU A 723 1.74 -23.90 -9.42
C LEU A 723 1.90 -24.71 -10.72
N PRO A 724 3.06 -24.62 -11.39
CA PRO A 724 3.30 -25.41 -12.58
C PRO A 724 3.36 -26.90 -12.22
N THR A 725 2.85 -27.75 -13.10
CA THR A 725 2.76 -29.20 -12.88
C THR A 725 4.10 -29.92 -13.05
N THR A 726 5.02 -29.33 -13.82
CA THR A 726 6.37 -29.86 -14.12
C THR A 726 7.39 -28.71 -14.24
N GLY A 727 8.68 -29.01 -14.22
CA GLY A 727 9.77 -28.03 -14.37
C GLY A 727 10.60 -27.83 -13.09
N GLU A 728 11.37 -26.74 -13.03
CA GLU A 728 12.17 -26.38 -11.86
C GLU A 728 11.81 -24.97 -11.36
N ILE A 729 11.73 -24.79 -10.04
CA ILE A 729 11.49 -23.49 -9.41
C ILE A 729 12.58 -23.23 -8.39
N SER A 730 13.09 -22.01 -8.34
CA SER A 730 14.16 -21.64 -7.40
C SER A 730 13.73 -20.55 -6.43
N PHE A 731 14.08 -20.71 -5.16
CA PHE A 731 13.92 -19.73 -4.09
C PHE A 731 15.29 -19.40 -3.49
N VAL A 732 15.53 -18.13 -3.19
CA VAL A 732 16.79 -17.66 -2.61
C VAL A 732 16.51 -16.78 -1.40
N VAL A 733 16.95 -17.21 -0.21
CA VAL A 733 17.02 -16.35 0.98
C VAL A 733 18.31 -15.55 0.90
N GLU A 734 18.22 -14.24 0.69
CA GLU A 734 19.38 -13.37 0.46
C GLU A 734 20.21 -13.16 1.72
N SER A 735 21.49 -12.78 1.52
CA SER A 735 22.39 -12.45 2.61
C SER A 735 21.84 -11.25 3.39
N GLY A 736 21.75 -11.38 4.72
CA GLY A 736 21.23 -10.34 5.61
C GLY A 736 19.74 -10.47 5.97
N ALA A 737 18.99 -11.37 5.33
CA ALA A 737 17.61 -11.67 5.70
C ALA A 737 17.54 -12.75 6.81
N LEU A 738 16.69 -12.54 7.81
CA LEU A 738 16.31 -13.51 8.84
C LEU A 738 14.87 -13.97 8.63
N VAL A 739 14.69 -15.23 8.20
CA VAL A 739 13.40 -15.90 8.20
C VAL A 739 13.25 -16.65 9.51
N SER A 740 12.28 -16.27 10.34
CA SER A 740 12.01 -16.91 11.63
C SER A 740 10.61 -17.50 11.69
N SER A 741 10.30 -18.30 12.71
CA SER A 741 8.91 -18.69 12.99
C SER A 741 8.26 -17.79 14.04
N SER A 742 6.94 -17.66 14.00
CA SER A 742 6.18 -16.89 15.00
C SER A 742 5.81 -17.70 16.24
N SER A 743 5.88 -19.04 16.18
CA SER A 743 5.41 -19.92 17.24
C SER A 743 6.27 -21.17 17.43
N SER A 744 6.51 -21.52 18.70
CA SER A 744 7.19 -22.74 19.16
C SER A 744 6.21 -23.61 19.94
N TYR A 745 6.42 -24.93 19.91
CA TYR A 745 5.53 -25.87 20.60
C TYR A 745 5.45 -25.60 22.10
N ARG A 746 4.22 -25.47 22.61
CA ARG A 746 3.95 -25.45 24.05
C ARG A 746 2.59 -26.12 24.35
N PRO A 747 2.53 -27.15 25.20
CA PRO A 747 1.26 -27.70 25.64
C PRO A 747 0.52 -26.73 26.56
N GLU A 748 -0.80 -26.90 26.66
CA GLU A 748 -1.58 -26.23 27.68
C GLU A 748 -1.00 -26.58 29.06
N THR A 749 -0.71 -25.56 29.86
CA THR A 749 -0.02 -25.76 31.14
C THR A 749 -0.85 -25.13 32.26
N ARG A 750 -1.26 -25.96 33.23
CA ARG A 750 -1.99 -25.53 34.44
C ARG A 750 -1.02 -25.11 35.55
N PHE A 751 -1.40 -24.10 36.32
CA PHE A 751 -0.72 -23.64 37.53
C PHE A 751 -1.72 -23.43 38.67
N VAL A 752 -1.26 -23.60 39.90
CA VAL A 752 -2.06 -23.38 41.11
C VAL A 752 -1.36 -22.34 41.96
N TYR A 753 -2.08 -21.28 42.33
CA TYR A 753 -1.66 -20.27 43.28
C TYR A 753 -2.44 -20.44 44.59
N LYS A 754 -1.72 -20.56 45.70
CA LYS A 754 -2.26 -20.55 47.06
C LYS A 754 -1.25 -19.89 47.98
N PHE A 755 -1.55 -18.69 48.47
CA PHE A 755 -0.57 -17.90 49.21
C PHE A 755 -0.26 -18.47 50.60
N ASP A 756 -1.26 -18.89 51.37
CA ASP A 756 -1.08 -19.37 52.75
C ASP A 756 -2.05 -20.51 53.11
N TYR A 757 -1.91 -21.05 54.33
CA TYR A 757 -2.81 -22.09 54.85
C TYR A 757 -4.24 -21.59 55.05
N ASN A 758 -4.41 -20.30 55.29
CA ASN A 758 -5.71 -19.68 55.58
C ASN A 758 -6.52 -19.37 54.32
N SER A 759 -5.98 -19.62 53.13
CA SER A 759 -6.63 -19.35 51.84
C SER A 759 -6.97 -17.86 51.66
N SER A 760 -6.07 -16.97 52.08
CA SER A 760 -6.20 -15.52 51.89
C SER A 760 -5.03 -14.95 51.07
N PRO A 761 -5.21 -14.66 49.77
CA PRO A 761 -6.44 -14.79 48.98
C PRO A 761 -6.82 -16.24 48.69
N PRO A 762 -8.07 -16.50 48.24
CA PRO A 762 -8.53 -17.84 47.88
C PRO A 762 -7.62 -18.51 46.86
N LYS A 763 -7.53 -19.85 46.91
CA LYS A 763 -6.83 -20.66 45.91
C LYS A 763 -7.31 -20.28 44.50
N GLN A 764 -6.38 -20.14 43.57
CA GLN A 764 -6.68 -19.89 42.16
C GLN A 764 -5.91 -20.81 41.23
N GLU A 765 -6.49 -21.06 40.07
CA GLU A 765 -5.89 -21.84 39.01
C GLU A 765 -5.71 -20.96 37.78
N PHE A 766 -4.52 -21.01 37.18
CA PHE A 766 -4.17 -20.30 35.96
C PHE A 766 -3.85 -21.31 34.86
N ILE A 767 -4.21 -20.99 33.63
CA ILE A 767 -3.97 -21.84 32.47
C ILE A 767 -3.21 -21.02 31.44
N ALA A 768 -2.01 -21.48 31.07
CA ALA A 768 -1.33 -20.97 29.89
C ALA A 768 -1.81 -21.78 28.67
N PRO A 769 -2.46 -21.15 27.68
CA PRO A 769 -3.10 -21.84 26.55
C PRO A 769 -2.06 -22.58 25.71
N ALA A 770 -2.39 -23.67 25.02
CA ALA A 770 -1.42 -24.33 24.14
C ALA A 770 -0.96 -23.42 22.97
N ALA A 771 0.23 -23.67 22.44
CA ALA A 771 0.77 -23.06 21.23
C ALA A 771 1.31 -24.15 20.29
N THR A 772 1.02 -24.04 18.99
CA THR A 772 1.45 -24.99 17.98
C THR A 772 2.87 -24.68 17.50
N GLU A 773 3.60 -25.72 17.09
CA GLU A 773 4.90 -25.55 16.45
C GLU A 773 4.71 -25.06 15.01
N LEU A 774 5.35 -23.94 14.65
CA LEU A 774 5.41 -23.47 13.26
C LEU A 774 6.87 -23.45 12.79
N PRO A 775 7.19 -23.96 11.60
CA PRO A 775 8.53 -23.86 11.02
C PRO A 775 8.80 -22.43 10.52
N ALA A 776 10.06 -22.02 10.42
CA ALA A 776 10.40 -20.74 9.78
C ALA A 776 10.08 -20.74 8.27
N ILE A 777 10.32 -21.88 7.60
CA ILE A 777 9.88 -22.15 6.22
C ILE A 777 9.09 -23.47 6.18
N ASP A 778 7.89 -23.46 5.63
CA ASP A 778 7.18 -24.65 5.14
C ASP A 778 7.28 -24.66 3.60
N THR A 779 7.64 -25.79 2.99
CA THR A 779 7.60 -25.86 1.53
C THR A 779 6.18 -25.72 0.99
N GLY A 780 5.16 -26.12 1.76
CA GLY A 780 3.81 -26.28 1.27
C GLY A 780 3.66 -27.48 0.34
N GLU A 781 2.51 -27.55 -0.33
CA GLU A 781 2.18 -28.65 -1.25
C GLU A 781 2.48 -28.24 -2.69
N PHE A 782 3.52 -28.83 -3.27
CA PHE A 782 3.86 -28.68 -4.68
C PHE A 782 3.39 -29.91 -5.47
N PRO A 783 3.11 -29.76 -6.78
CA PRO A 783 2.89 -30.91 -7.66
C PRO A 783 4.07 -31.90 -7.60
N PRO A 784 3.82 -33.21 -7.60
CA PRO A 784 4.83 -34.24 -7.32
C PRO A 784 5.97 -34.28 -8.34
N ASP A 785 5.74 -33.79 -9.56
CA ASP A 785 6.71 -33.82 -10.64
C ASP A 785 7.59 -32.58 -10.79
N LEU A 786 7.29 -31.55 -10.01
CA LEU A 786 8.03 -30.30 -9.98
C LEU A 786 9.30 -30.42 -9.14
N VAL A 787 10.42 -29.86 -9.59
CA VAL A 787 11.66 -29.76 -8.79
C VAL A 787 11.69 -28.39 -8.10
N VAL A 788 11.97 -28.37 -6.79
CA VAL A 788 12.05 -27.13 -6.01
C VAL A 788 13.48 -26.96 -5.50
N ASN A 789 14.12 -25.84 -5.83
CA ASN A 789 15.45 -25.48 -5.36
C ASN A 789 15.32 -24.39 -4.29
N LEU A 790 15.83 -24.63 -3.08
CA LEU A 790 15.89 -23.63 -2.00
C LEU A 790 17.34 -23.33 -1.65
N THR A 791 17.78 -22.11 -1.94
CA THR A 791 19.11 -21.61 -1.60
C THR A 791 19.05 -20.65 -0.42
N ILE A 792 19.83 -20.91 0.64
CA ILE A 792 19.87 -20.10 1.86
C ILE A 792 21.22 -19.41 1.99
N LYS A 793 21.25 -18.09 1.73
CA LYS A 793 22.40 -17.20 1.97
C LYS A 793 22.26 -16.37 3.25
N GLY A 794 21.04 -16.11 3.68
CA GLY A 794 20.70 -15.47 4.96
C GLY A 794 20.59 -16.46 6.13
N ALA A 795 19.74 -16.16 7.11
CA ALA A 795 19.45 -17.01 8.25
C ALA A 795 17.99 -17.50 8.19
N VAL A 796 17.77 -18.80 8.33
CA VAL A 796 16.45 -19.43 8.46
C VAL A 796 16.43 -20.17 9.79
N VAL A 797 15.73 -19.64 10.79
CA VAL A 797 15.82 -20.13 12.16
C VAL A 797 14.43 -20.23 12.79
N GLY A 798 14.00 -21.43 13.16
CA GLY A 798 12.71 -21.56 13.86
C GLY A 798 12.71 -20.85 15.21
N ARG A 799 11.55 -20.41 15.69
CA ARG A 799 11.43 -19.67 16.96
C ARG A 799 12.06 -20.44 18.13
N GLY A 800 12.80 -19.76 18.98
CA GLY A 800 13.32 -20.32 20.21
C GLY A 800 12.19 -20.70 21.19
N GLY A 801 12.40 -21.80 21.91
CA GLY A 801 11.42 -22.34 22.83
C GLY A 801 11.23 -21.43 24.04
N ASP A 802 9.97 -21.34 24.48
CA ASP A 802 9.63 -20.62 25.70
C ASP A 802 10.37 -21.21 26.91
N GLY A 803 10.73 -20.34 27.86
CA GLY A 803 11.32 -20.75 29.13
C GLY A 803 10.37 -21.64 29.93
N GLY A 804 10.93 -22.54 30.75
CA GLY A 804 10.14 -23.42 31.59
C GLY A 804 9.18 -22.63 32.48
N LEU A 805 7.95 -23.13 32.58
CA LEU A 805 6.86 -22.47 33.29
C LEU A 805 6.78 -22.99 34.74
N PRO A 806 7.13 -22.20 35.77
CA PRO A 806 7.19 -22.66 37.14
C PRO A 806 5.78 -22.84 37.73
N HIS A 807 5.68 -23.62 38.80
CA HIS A 807 4.48 -23.57 39.64
C HIS A 807 4.40 -22.21 40.34
N LEU A 808 3.19 -21.69 40.49
CA LEU A 808 2.96 -20.48 41.26
C LEU A 808 3.11 -20.74 42.77
N ALA A 809 3.13 -19.67 43.56
CA ALA A 809 3.30 -19.75 45.01
C ALA A 809 2.25 -20.68 45.64
N PHE A 810 2.72 -21.68 46.40
CA PHE A 810 1.86 -22.68 47.04
C PHE A 810 2.23 -22.84 48.51
N GLY A 811 1.36 -22.35 49.39
CA GLY A 811 1.59 -22.25 50.84
C GLY A 811 1.03 -23.40 51.66
N ALA A 812 0.62 -24.54 51.06
CA ALA A 812 0.02 -25.67 51.78
C ALA A 812 0.91 -26.93 51.81
N TRP A 813 0.67 -27.83 52.76
CA TRP A 813 1.40 -29.09 52.97
C TRP A 813 0.67 -30.31 52.35
N GLU A 814 1.15 -31.52 52.65
CA GLU A 814 0.66 -32.84 52.19
C GLU A 814 -0.85 -33.08 52.32
N SER A 815 -1.55 -32.33 53.16
CA SER A 815 -3.00 -32.41 53.33
C SER A 815 -3.80 -31.77 52.18
N ASP A 816 -3.17 -30.96 51.32
CA ASP A 816 -3.84 -30.30 50.20
C ASP A 816 -3.77 -31.18 48.92
N PRO A 817 -4.90 -31.39 48.20
CA PRO A 817 -4.93 -32.21 46.98
C PRO A 817 -3.92 -31.78 45.89
N ASP A 818 -3.57 -30.50 45.80
CA ASP A 818 -2.61 -29.99 44.81
C ASP A 818 -1.15 -30.01 45.28
N TYR A 819 -0.89 -30.48 46.50
CA TYR A 819 0.47 -30.59 47.03
C TYR A 819 1.36 -31.46 46.14
N ASN A 820 0.87 -32.62 45.69
CA ASN A 820 1.63 -33.47 44.77
C ASN A 820 1.75 -32.86 43.36
N PHE A 821 0.76 -32.08 42.92
CA PHE A 821 0.79 -31.39 41.64
C PHE A 821 1.93 -30.36 41.60
N THR A 822 2.13 -29.59 42.67
CA THR A 822 3.18 -28.56 42.75
C THR A 822 4.60 -29.13 42.88
N LYS A 823 4.75 -30.45 43.06
CA LYS A 823 6.04 -31.17 42.99
C LYS A 823 6.44 -31.59 41.58
N THR A 824 5.53 -31.47 40.61
CA THR A 824 5.81 -31.92 39.24
C THR A 824 6.91 -31.07 38.60
N ARG A 825 7.80 -31.73 37.86
CA ARG A 825 8.93 -31.09 37.18
C ARG A 825 8.42 -30.13 36.09
N ARG A 826 9.08 -28.98 35.95
CA ARG A 826 8.74 -27.92 34.98
C ARG A 826 9.90 -27.67 34.02
N ASP A 827 9.88 -28.41 32.93
CA ASP A 827 10.91 -28.35 31.88
C ASP A 827 10.70 -27.13 30.97
N GLY A 828 11.78 -26.68 30.31
CA GLY A 828 11.71 -25.69 29.24
C GLY A 828 11.00 -26.25 28.00
N PHE A 829 10.62 -25.37 27.08
CA PHE A 829 9.94 -25.76 25.85
C PHE A 829 10.90 -25.90 24.66
N GLN A 830 10.50 -26.70 23.68
CA GLN A 830 11.27 -26.97 22.47
C GLN A 830 11.24 -25.76 21.54
N GLY A 831 12.38 -25.41 20.94
CA GLY A 831 12.42 -24.42 19.86
C GLY A 831 11.95 -25.04 18.54
N ALA A 832 11.29 -24.26 17.70
CA ALA A 832 10.68 -24.70 16.44
C ALA A 832 11.73 -24.99 15.34
N PRO A 833 11.43 -25.85 14.36
CA PRO A 833 12.34 -26.16 13.26
C PRO A 833 12.51 -24.98 12.29
N GLY A 834 13.66 -24.93 11.61
CA GLY A 834 13.90 -23.94 10.55
C GLY A 834 13.15 -24.28 9.26
N LEU A 835 13.03 -25.57 8.92
CA LEU A 835 12.39 -26.02 7.69
C LEU A 835 11.47 -27.21 7.94
N LEU A 836 10.21 -27.11 7.49
CA LEU A 836 9.32 -28.24 7.27
C LEU A 836 9.26 -28.53 5.77
N ASN A 837 9.84 -29.65 5.37
CA ASN A 837 9.78 -30.10 3.99
C ASN A 837 8.64 -31.10 3.81
N ARG A 838 7.73 -30.79 2.89
CA ARG A 838 6.62 -31.67 2.49
C ARG A 838 6.83 -32.25 1.09
N HIS A 839 7.88 -31.82 0.37
CA HIS A 839 8.10 -32.16 -1.03
C HIS A 839 9.31 -33.08 -1.23
N SER A 840 9.12 -34.17 -1.98
CA SER A 840 10.16 -35.19 -2.19
C SER A 840 11.25 -34.78 -3.17
N LYS A 841 10.99 -33.79 -4.05
CA LYS A 841 11.94 -33.26 -5.05
C LYS A 841 12.50 -31.87 -4.66
N LEU A 842 12.75 -31.66 -3.37
CA LEU A 842 13.42 -30.45 -2.87
C LEU A 842 14.95 -30.60 -2.92
N ASN A 843 15.64 -29.71 -3.64
CA ASN A 843 17.07 -29.51 -3.54
C ASN A 843 17.37 -28.36 -2.57
N LEU A 844 18.09 -28.65 -1.49
CA LEU A 844 18.44 -27.67 -0.46
C LEU A 844 19.92 -27.27 -0.57
N ILE A 845 20.20 -25.98 -0.69
CA ILE A 845 21.55 -25.42 -0.77
C ILE A 845 21.71 -24.39 0.34
N ILE A 846 22.68 -24.56 1.24
CA ILE A 846 23.06 -23.53 2.21
C ILE A 846 24.38 -22.91 1.75
N ASP A 847 24.32 -21.66 1.30
CA ASP A 847 25.42 -20.93 0.67
C ASP A 847 25.86 -19.74 1.54
N GLY A 848 26.79 -19.99 2.46
CA GLY A 848 27.23 -18.99 3.44
C GLY A 848 26.20 -18.62 4.53
N GLY A 849 24.95 -19.06 4.37
CA GLY A 849 23.84 -18.84 5.31
C GLY A 849 23.76 -19.86 6.46
N THR A 850 22.71 -19.76 7.27
CA THR A 850 22.44 -20.67 8.39
C THR A 850 21.00 -21.16 8.38
N LEU A 851 20.79 -22.47 8.44
CA LEU A 851 19.48 -23.10 8.69
C LEU A 851 19.50 -23.73 10.09
N ALA A 852 18.62 -23.32 10.99
CA ALA A 852 18.67 -23.76 12.38
C ALA A 852 17.31 -24.06 13.01
N ARG A 853 17.28 -25.01 13.94
CA ARG A 853 16.19 -25.10 14.93
C ARG A 853 16.38 -23.96 15.95
N GLY A 854 15.29 -23.39 16.44
CA GLY A 854 15.35 -22.47 17.57
C GLY A 854 15.98 -23.13 18.80
N GLY A 855 16.72 -22.35 19.59
CA GLY A 855 17.25 -22.81 20.85
C GLY A 855 16.15 -23.22 21.82
N SER A 856 16.38 -24.23 22.65
CA SER A 856 15.35 -24.66 23.61
C SER A 856 15.30 -23.72 24.82
N GLY A 857 14.12 -23.60 25.45
CA GLY A 857 14.00 -22.88 26.71
C GLY A 857 14.75 -23.57 27.86
N GLY A 858 15.17 -22.79 28.84
CA GLY A 858 15.79 -23.27 30.08
C GLY A 858 14.76 -23.84 31.06
N GLY A 859 15.21 -24.69 31.98
CA GLY A 859 14.34 -25.31 32.99
C GLY A 859 13.92 -24.36 34.13
N ALA A 860 12.72 -24.54 34.67
CA ALA A 860 12.19 -23.74 35.77
C ALA A 860 12.47 -24.35 37.15
N THR A 861 12.49 -23.53 38.19
CA THR A 861 12.64 -24.00 39.57
C THR A 861 11.27 -24.38 40.17
N PRO A 862 11.22 -25.29 41.16
CA PRO A 862 9.99 -25.61 41.88
C PRO A 862 9.53 -24.44 42.76
N SER A 863 8.23 -24.43 43.11
CA SER A 863 7.69 -23.57 44.15
C SER A 863 7.97 -24.16 45.55
N GLY A 864 7.73 -23.40 46.61
CA GLY A 864 8.04 -23.82 47.97
C GLY A 864 7.26 -23.11 49.06
N ILE A 865 7.72 -23.28 50.30
CA ILE A 865 7.21 -22.56 51.47
C ILE A 865 8.37 -21.88 52.19
N TYR A 866 8.13 -20.64 52.61
CA TYR A 866 9.01 -19.93 53.51
C TYR A 866 8.74 -20.37 54.96
N THR A 867 9.71 -21.01 55.61
CA THR A 867 9.51 -21.68 56.91
C THR A 867 9.33 -20.71 58.08
N GLY A 868 9.72 -19.44 57.94
CA GLY A 868 9.59 -18.45 59.00
C GLY A 868 8.19 -17.83 59.16
N LEU A 869 7.39 -17.82 58.09
CA LEU A 869 6.03 -17.20 58.08
C LEU A 869 4.95 -18.09 57.46
N SER A 870 5.30 -19.31 57.03
CA SER A 870 4.36 -20.28 56.45
C SER A 870 3.62 -19.78 55.20
N TYR A 871 4.31 -19.00 54.36
CA TYR A 871 3.79 -18.50 53.09
C TYR A 871 4.36 -19.27 51.90
N GLY A 872 3.54 -19.37 50.85
CA GLY A 872 3.93 -19.88 49.56
C GLY A 872 5.02 -19.03 48.93
N VAL A 873 6.01 -19.72 48.38
CA VAL A 873 7.12 -19.17 47.62
C VAL A 873 6.92 -19.50 46.16
N GLN A 874 7.05 -18.48 45.31
CA GLN A 874 6.95 -18.57 43.87
C GLN A 874 8.14 -19.32 43.26
N GLY A 875 7.88 -20.24 42.31
CA GLY A 875 8.94 -20.82 41.48
C GLY A 875 9.42 -19.84 40.40
N ILE A 876 10.64 -20.02 39.92
CA ILE A 876 11.32 -19.09 39.02
C ILE A 876 11.32 -19.65 37.59
N PRO A 877 10.88 -18.87 36.59
CA PRO A 877 10.80 -19.34 35.21
C PRO A 877 12.18 -19.54 34.57
N GLY A 878 12.26 -20.38 33.54
CA GLY A 878 13.47 -20.53 32.74
C GLY A 878 13.70 -19.34 31.81
N GLY A 879 14.95 -19.11 31.42
CA GLY A 879 15.30 -18.21 30.32
C GLY A 879 14.84 -18.76 28.97
N ALA A 880 14.50 -17.87 28.04
CA ALA A 880 13.95 -18.28 26.76
C ALA A 880 15.02 -18.57 25.70
N GLY A 881 14.76 -19.49 24.77
CA GLY A 881 15.69 -19.80 23.68
C GLY A 881 15.69 -18.75 22.57
N ALA A 882 16.81 -18.56 21.88
CA ALA A 882 16.90 -17.67 20.70
C ALA A 882 16.51 -18.42 19.41
N PRO A 883 15.84 -17.77 18.43
CA PRO A 883 15.40 -16.39 18.41
C PRO A 883 14.03 -16.19 19.08
N PHE A 884 13.83 -15.06 19.76
CA PHE A 884 12.52 -14.54 20.18
C PHE A 884 11.67 -15.42 21.11
N GLY A 885 12.20 -16.49 21.70
CA GLY A 885 11.48 -17.24 22.74
C GLY A 885 11.07 -16.33 23.90
N ARG A 886 9.97 -16.65 24.58
CA ARG A 886 9.44 -15.83 25.67
C ARG A 886 9.65 -16.46 27.03
N VAL A 887 9.80 -15.61 28.03
CA VAL A 887 9.65 -15.99 29.43
C VAL A 887 8.18 -15.87 29.79
N MET A 888 7.59 -17.00 30.18
CA MET A 888 6.19 -17.07 30.59
C MET A 888 6.11 -17.30 32.10
N THR A 889 5.22 -16.56 32.77
CA THR A 889 5.17 -16.51 34.24
C THR A 889 3.77 -16.77 34.81
N GLY A 890 2.71 -16.69 33.99
CA GLY A 890 1.32 -16.83 34.41
C GLY A 890 0.77 -15.67 35.28
N GLN A 891 1.62 -14.71 35.67
CA GLN A 891 1.32 -13.53 36.49
C GLN A 891 2.19 -12.34 36.04
N PRO A 892 1.83 -11.07 36.35
CA PRO A 892 2.61 -9.90 35.98
C PRO A 892 4.07 -9.97 36.48
N ILE A 893 5.00 -9.44 35.67
CA ILE A 893 6.44 -9.40 35.95
C ILE A 893 6.80 -8.06 36.61
N SER A 894 7.59 -8.09 37.69
CA SER A 894 8.05 -6.86 38.36
C SER A 894 9.10 -6.12 37.51
N SER A 895 8.89 -4.84 37.20
CA SER A 895 9.80 -4.05 36.34
C SER A 895 11.07 -3.55 37.06
N ASP A 896 11.03 -3.35 38.37
CA ASP A 896 12.11 -2.73 39.15
C ASP A 896 12.27 -3.34 40.56
N SER A 897 13.51 -3.73 40.87
CA SER A 897 14.05 -4.14 42.19
C SER A 897 13.68 -5.52 42.75
N GLN A 898 14.70 -6.22 43.27
CA GLN A 898 14.63 -7.56 43.88
C GLN A 898 14.34 -7.55 45.39
N ASP A 899 14.09 -6.39 46.01
CA ASP A 899 14.23 -6.26 47.47
C ASP A 899 12.98 -5.85 48.26
N TRP A 900 11.78 -5.94 47.70
CA TRP A 900 10.55 -5.76 48.48
C TRP A 900 9.36 -6.47 47.84
N ARG A 901 8.50 -7.09 48.65
CA ARG A 901 7.32 -7.85 48.21
C ARG A 901 6.23 -6.90 47.70
N TRP A 902 6.06 -6.78 46.38
CA TRP A 902 4.96 -6.01 45.78
C TRP A 902 3.84 -6.93 45.33
N TYR A 903 2.65 -6.73 45.89
CA TYR A 903 1.42 -7.38 45.45
C TYR A 903 0.84 -6.59 44.27
N PHE A 904 0.35 -7.29 43.24
CA PHE A 904 -0.54 -6.71 42.23
C PHE A 904 -1.84 -7.50 42.23
N GLY A 905 -2.98 -6.84 42.49
CA GLY A 905 -4.29 -7.48 42.48
C GLY A 905 -4.38 -8.76 43.35
N SER A 906 -3.77 -8.76 44.55
CA SER A 906 -3.69 -9.86 45.52
C SER A 906 -2.64 -10.98 45.28
N TYR A 907 -1.81 -10.92 44.23
CA TYR A 907 -0.77 -11.94 43.95
C TYR A 907 0.67 -11.42 44.08
N PHE A 908 1.63 -12.33 44.26
CA PHE A 908 3.07 -12.02 44.12
C PHE A 908 3.45 -11.77 42.68
N ASN A 909 4.27 -10.75 42.43
CA ASN A 909 4.87 -10.55 41.11
C ASN A 909 6.05 -11.51 40.90
N VAL A 910 6.24 -11.92 39.64
CA VAL A 910 7.37 -12.76 39.25
C VAL A 910 8.59 -11.89 38.94
N LEU A 911 9.78 -12.33 39.35
CA LEU A 911 11.04 -11.64 39.09
C LEU A 911 11.33 -11.62 37.58
N LYS A 912 11.82 -10.47 37.08
CA LYS A 912 12.10 -10.27 35.66
C LYS A 912 13.28 -11.13 35.21
N ILE A 913 13.01 -11.97 34.21
CA ILE A 913 13.97 -12.75 33.42
C ILE A 913 13.84 -12.24 31.98
N THR A 914 14.92 -12.29 31.20
CA THR A 914 14.93 -11.69 29.85
C THR A 914 14.35 -12.66 28.82
N ASP A 915 13.48 -12.15 27.95
CA ASP A 915 13.15 -12.80 26.68
C ASP A 915 14.41 -12.96 25.82
N ALA A 916 14.35 -13.85 24.83
CA ALA A 916 15.44 -14.00 23.88
C ALA A 916 15.35 -12.91 22.79
N GLU A 917 16.52 -12.38 22.40
CA GLU A 917 16.65 -11.55 21.22
C GLU A 917 16.80 -12.43 19.96
N ALA A 918 17.10 -11.83 18.81
CA ALA A 918 17.30 -12.56 17.57
C ALA A 918 18.43 -13.59 17.68
N SER A 919 19.56 -13.24 18.30
CA SER A 919 20.74 -14.13 18.41
C SER A 919 21.18 -14.40 19.85
N VAL A 920 20.58 -13.73 20.84
CA VAL A 920 20.97 -13.82 22.25
C VAL A 920 19.88 -14.53 23.05
N PRO A 921 20.17 -15.68 23.69
CA PRO A 921 19.18 -16.37 24.50
C PRO A 921 18.91 -15.64 25.81
N GLY A 922 17.69 -15.80 26.30
CA GLY A 922 17.26 -15.30 27.59
C GLY A 922 18.06 -15.93 28.73
N LYS A 923 18.52 -15.09 29.66
CA LYS A 923 19.26 -15.53 30.84
C LYS A 923 18.29 -15.88 31.95
N GLY A 924 18.45 -17.06 32.53
CA GLY A 924 17.77 -17.48 33.74
C GLY A 924 18.14 -16.60 34.93
N TYR A 925 17.45 -16.81 36.04
CA TYR A 925 17.70 -16.05 37.27
C TYR A 925 19.06 -16.41 37.90
N ARG A 926 19.80 -15.39 38.34
CA ARG A 926 21.23 -15.52 38.72
C ARG A 926 21.62 -14.87 40.05
N THR A 927 20.73 -14.21 40.79
CA THR A 927 21.13 -13.50 42.01
C THR A 927 21.11 -14.41 43.24
N GLN A 928 22.31 -14.71 43.75
CA GLN A 928 22.51 -15.18 45.13
C GLN A 928 22.53 -13.95 46.05
N ASN A 929 21.69 -13.93 47.08
CA ASN A 929 21.76 -12.94 48.14
C ASN A 929 22.46 -13.59 49.35
N ASP A 930 23.37 -12.86 50.00
CA ASP A 930 24.14 -13.27 51.18
C ASP A 930 23.24 -13.74 52.36
N ARG A 931 21.94 -13.38 52.33
CA ARG A 931 20.92 -13.78 53.31
C ARG A 931 20.06 -14.99 52.89
N TYR A 932 20.06 -15.38 51.60
CA TYR A 932 19.16 -16.41 51.04
C TYR A 932 19.86 -17.19 49.90
N GLY A 933 20.11 -18.49 50.10
CA GLY A 933 20.46 -19.38 48.97
C GLY A 933 19.21 -19.64 48.13
N SER A 934 19.12 -19.03 46.94
CA SER A 934 17.98 -19.17 46.03
C SER A 934 18.32 -20.11 44.86
N PRO A 935 17.36 -20.88 44.34
CA PRO A 935 17.56 -21.75 43.19
C PRO A 935 17.75 -20.91 41.93
N LEU A 936 18.62 -21.36 41.04
CA LEU A 936 18.92 -20.71 39.78
C LEU A 936 18.10 -21.36 38.68
N SER A 937 17.35 -20.60 37.89
CA SER A 937 16.66 -21.16 36.73
C SER A 937 17.61 -21.34 35.54
N GLY A 938 17.27 -22.22 34.60
CA GLY A 938 18.09 -22.48 33.43
C GLY A 938 18.12 -21.30 32.46
N ASP A 939 19.25 -21.07 31.79
CA ASP A 939 19.36 -20.20 30.61
C ASP A 939 18.72 -20.87 29.38
N GLY A 940 18.21 -20.07 28.43
CA GLY A 940 17.84 -20.57 27.11
C GLY A 940 19.05 -20.91 26.24
N GLY A 941 18.84 -21.69 25.19
CA GLY A 941 19.87 -22.06 24.21
C GLY A 941 20.00 -21.07 23.04
N ASN A 942 21.18 -20.99 22.44
CA ASN A 942 21.37 -20.32 21.14
C ASN A 942 20.71 -21.11 20.00
N TRP A 943 20.82 -20.61 18.76
CA TRP A 943 20.35 -21.31 17.55
C TRP A 943 20.95 -22.72 17.46
N GLY A 944 20.09 -23.73 17.41
CA GLY A 944 20.50 -25.13 17.37
C GLY A 944 21.13 -25.64 18.68
N GLU A 945 21.03 -24.91 19.79
CA GLU A 945 21.55 -25.32 21.10
C GLU A 945 20.45 -25.56 22.14
N ARG A 946 20.70 -26.51 23.05
CA ARG A 946 19.82 -26.73 24.21
C ARG A 946 20.12 -25.68 25.28
N GLY A 947 19.06 -25.21 25.93
CA GLY A 947 19.17 -24.44 27.17
C GLY A 947 19.79 -25.26 28.29
N THR A 948 19.84 -24.68 29.50
CA THR A 948 20.38 -25.35 30.69
C THR A 948 19.28 -25.75 31.66
N LYS A 949 19.59 -26.70 32.54
CA LYS A 949 18.69 -27.11 33.64
C LYS A 949 18.68 -26.06 34.75
N SER A 950 17.63 -26.05 35.56
CA SER A 950 17.65 -25.31 36.83
C SER A 950 18.63 -25.94 37.82
N THR A 951 19.09 -25.17 38.80
CA THR A 951 19.89 -25.64 39.95
C THR A 951 19.08 -25.36 41.21
N ASN A 952 18.68 -26.41 41.92
CA ASN A 952 17.73 -26.31 43.04
C ASN A 952 18.42 -26.44 44.41
N ASP A 953 19.53 -25.73 44.61
CA ASP A 953 20.32 -25.77 45.84
C ASP A 953 19.99 -24.59 46.79
N GLY A 954 20.14 -24.80 48.10
CA GLY A 954 19.96 -23.78 49.15
C GLY A 954 18.58 -23.81 49.84
N THR A 955 18.53 -24.25 51.11
CA THR A 955 17.27 -24.42 51.87
C THR A 955 17.16 -23.56 53.12
N TRP A 956 18.06 -22.59 53.32
CA TRP A 956 18.05 -21.76 54.54
C TRP A 956 16.78 -20.89 54.56
N ASN A 957 15.82 -21.22 55.45
CA ASN A 957 14.46 -20.66 55.61
C ASN A 957 13.45 -20.96 54.48
N TRP A 958 13.80 -21.80 53.51
CA TRP A 958 12.97 -22.12 52.34
C TRP A 958 12.88 -23.63 52.16
N LYS A 959 11.66 -24.18 52.21
CA LYS A 959 11.38 -25.59 51.98
C LYS A 959 10.62 -25.74 50.67
N TYR A 960 11.32 -26.07 49.60
CA TYR A 960 10.72 -26.34 48.30
C TYR A 960 9.85 -27.59 48.34
N HIS A 961 8.79 -27.59 47.52
CA HIS A 961 7.88 -28.73 47.43
C HIS A 961 8.53 -29.93 46.74
N GLY A 962 9.57 -29.71 45.92
CA GLY A 962 10.38 -30.76 45.29
C GLY A 962 11.83 -30.34 45.08
N THR A 963 12.71 -31.32 44.86
CA THR A 963 14.14 -31.10 44.54
C THR A 963 14.48 -31.34 43.08
N THR A 964 13.53 -31.85 42.29
CA THR A 964 13.77 -32.17 40.87
C THR A 964 14.01 -30.91 40.06
N GLU A 965 15.20 -30.80 39.46
CA GLU A 965 15.58 -29.71 38.57
C GLU A 965 14.74 -29.73 37.28
N GLY A 966 14.20 -28.57 36.91
CA GLY A 966 13.59 -28.38 35.60
C GLY A 966 14.64 -28.61 34.53
N GLN A 967 14.36 -29.48 33.56
CA GLN A 967 15.28 -29.76 32.46
C GLN A 967 15.11 -28.72 31.36
N PRO A 968 16.15 -28.46 30.54
CA PRO A 968 15.95 -27.66 29.35
C PRO A 968 15.04 -28.38 28.36
N GLY A 969 14.37 -27.60 27.52
CA GLY A 969 13.47 -28.14 26.51
C GLY A 969 14.14 -29.22 25.64
N PRO A 970 13.34 -30.15 25.11
CA PRO A 970 13.87 -31.19 24.25
C PRO A 970 14.48 -30.56 23.00
N GLY A 971 15.54 -31.16 22.49
CA GLY A 971 16.11 -30.80 21.21
C GLY A 971 15.31 -31.37 20.04
N GLY A 972 15.70 -31.05 18.81
CA GLY A 972 15.20 -31.66 17.59
C GLY A 972 15.99 -31.27 16.34
N PRO A 973 15.67 -31.89 15.19
CA PRO A 973 16.30 -31.57 13.93
C PRO A 973 15.85 -30.19 13.41
N ALA A 974 16.74 -29.50 12.68
CA ALA A 974 16.41 -28.23 12.02
C ALA A 974 15.46 -28.41 10.82
N ILE A 975 15.47 -29.60 10.22
CA ILE A 975 14.63 -30.00 9.10
C ILE A 975 13.70 -31.11 9.58
N VAL A 976 12.40 -30.93 9.39
CA VAL A 976 11.36 -31.91 9.71
C VAL A 976 10.53 -32.23 8.46
N GLY A 977 9.83 -33.37 8.46
CA GLY A 977 9.04 -33.85 7.33
C GLY A 977 9.82 -34.79 6.41
N VAL A 978 9.61 -34.65 5.10
CA VAL A 978 10.27 -35.46 4.05
C VAL A 978 11.73 -35.04 3.90
N ALA A 979 12.65 -35.99 3.75
CA ALA A 979 14.05 -35.66 3.50
C ALA A 979 14.21 -34.94 2.14
N PRO A 980 14.99 -33.83 2.05
CA PRO A 980 15.30 -33.21 0.77
C PRO A 980 15.98 -34.20 -0.18
N LEU A 981 15.70 -34.09 -1.48
CA LEU A 981 16.33 -34.88 -2.55
C LEU A 981 17.85 -34.72 -2.54
N THR A 982 18.32 -33.49 -2.37
CA THR A 982 19.73 -33.17 -2.17
C THR A 982 19.89 -32.13 -1.07
N THR A 983 21.02 -32.16 -0.36
CA THR A 983 21.41 -31.13 0.59
C THR A 983 22.89 -30.81 0.39
N GLN A 984 23.20 -29.55 0.11
CA GLN A 984 24.56 -29.06 -0.13
C GLN A 984 24.91 -27.92 0.82
N LEU A 985 26.11 -27.94 1.39
CA LEU A 985 26.67 -26.87 2.22
C LEU A 985 27.88 -26.29 1.49
N ILE A 986 27.81 -25.03 1.10
CA ILE A 986 28.86 -24.33 0.36
C ILE A 986 29.19 -22.99 1.03
N ASN A 987 30.38 -22.45 0.77
CA ASN A 987 30.86 -21.15 1.29
C ASN A 987 30.70 -20.96 2.81
N GLY A 988 30.80 -22.04 3.60
CA GLY A 988 30.68 -22.00 5.06
C GLY A 988 29.25 -22.06 5.61
N GLY A 989 28.28 -22.44 4.77
CA GLY A 989 26.89 -22.66 5.18
C GLY A 989 26.73 -23.69 6.29
N LYS A 990 25.77 -23.46 7.20
CA LYS A 990 25.59 -24.28 8.42
C LYS A 990 24.16 -24.78 8.58
N ILE A 991 24.03 -26.03 9.05
CA ILE A 991 22.78 -26.55 9.62
C ILE A 991 22.99 -26.75 11.12
N LEU A 992 22.27 -26.00 11.95
CA LEU A 992 22.38 -26.06 13.42
C LEU A 992 21.14 -26.73 14.01
N GLN A 993 21.33 -27.84 14.69
CA GLN A 993 20.24 -28.66 15.22
C GLN A 993 20.55 -29.07 16.66
N THR A 994 19.49 -29.12 17.47
CA THR A 994 19.57 -29.52 18.88
C THR A 994 19.46 -31.04 18.96
N LEU A 995 20.55 -31.78 18.70
CA LEU A 995 20.56 -33.24 18.85
C LEU A 995 20.72 -33.71 20.30
#